data_AF-A0A850MME9-F1
#
_entry.id   AF-A0A850MME9-F1
#
_cell.length_a   1.000
_cell.length_b   1.000
_cell.length_c   1.000
_cell.angle_alpha   90.00
_cell.angle_beta   90.00
_cell.angle_gamma   90.00
#
_symmetry.space_group_name_H-M   'P 1'
#
loop_
_entity.id
_entity.type
_entity.pdbx_description
1 polymer ?
#
loop_
_entity_poly.entity_id
_entity_poly.type
_entity_poly.pdbx_seq_one_letter_code
_entity_poly.pdbx_strand_id
1 'polypeptide(L)'
;MPSKVFLGPNLNFWCENCNIPLLELKTCLICGSKTKRLEITPPYECVPASEKDLQLIHKIIDKQYGDGVGIKLIPSDKIVLLNKAPYYDRMDEIILDGFVLGNIRFNPAVLRWEFIPKIEGARRLAKLTLKKWLQVDDGAIDYIARGANVLAPGIIDYDRNFEVGDNLIILTSKKQVIATGPTKYSASQLNSVKRGMVVKTKDHAFPKEPEIKPMGQDWDEVIEANREIILKRENQAKNFILRTIQKFKNYPVVVSFSGGKDSLCLLLLVLEALGPIDVFFIDTGIEFDETVEYTKEIIRELGLTDKFTYKKSKESFWENLEKFGPPAKDYRWCCKVIKLANVTDFFNEQYPGKKVVTFIGSRQYESASRRQDRKIWTNLFLPQQIGVSPIHKWPVLLVWMYLLFRKVRINPLYFEGYKRIGCIYCPATKLSEFQLLRELHPELYDRWMEFLKGWAEKYNLSPVWAERGFWRTRKFKERGQINLATEIGLSEEEIIWQKEEKLKIHLAKGINPCQNGSFSIEGRIDGYLDIKNITNQLGILGTVKFSQALSVISLRTENFSLNLFSDGTITIRGSKKELEENVDVILSLIKRANDCNGCGICIPSCSEQALSLREEKIWVNKNLCIRCRSCLEICPILKYAL
;
A
#
# COMPACT_ATOMS: atom_id res chain seq x y z
N MET A 1 1.25 -8.93 16.02
CA MET A 1 0.23 -8.64 15.00
C MET A 1 0.28 -7.15 14.70
N PRO A 2 0.25 -6.72 13.44
CA PRO A 2 0.03 -5.30 13.15
C PRO A 2 -1.27 -4.85 13.83
N SER A 3 -1.32 -3.61 14.33
CA SER A 3 -2.52 -3.04 14.94
C SER A 3 -3.70 -3.14 13.98
N LYS A 4 -4.91 -3.44 14.50
CA LYS A 4 -6.13 -3.45 13.69
C LYS A 4 -6.24 -2.11 12.95
N VAL A 5 -6.20 -2.14 11.62
CA VAL A 5 -6.27 -0.93 10.81
C VAL A 5 -7.74 -0.59 10.60
N PHE A 6 -8.28 0.26 11.48
CA PHE A 6 -9.64 0.78 11.35
C PHE A 6 -9.64 1.93 10.35
N LEU A 7 -10.28 1.75 9.19
CA LEU A 7 -10.38 2.79 8.14
C LEU A 7 -11.77 3.44 8.04
N GLY A 8 -12.78 2.82 8.64
CA GLY A 8 -14.15 3.33 8.70
C GLY A 8 -15.08 2.30 9.34
N PRO A 9 -16.39 2.60 9.44
CA PRO A 9 -17.38 1.69 10.02
C PRO A 9 -17.54 0.41 9.17
N ASN A 10 -17.95 -0.68 9.81
CA ASN A 10 -18.36 -1.89 9.10
C ASN A 10 -19.76 -1.69 8.50
N LEU A 11 -19.82 -1.65 7.16
CA LEU A 11 -21.04 -1.46 6.38
C LEU A 11 -21.57 -2.78 5.79
N ASN A 12 -20.90 -3.91 6.05
CA ASN A 12 -21.22 -5.20 5.46
C ASN A 12 -22.19 -5.98 6.35
N PHE A 13 -23.33 -6.34 5.78
CA PHE A 13 -24.40 -7.13 6.38
C PHE A 13 -24.64 -8.38 5.54
N TRP A 14 -25.40 -9.31 6.11
CA TRP A 14 -25.81 -10.55 5.47
C TRP A 14 -27.28 -10.81 5.78
N CYS A 15 -28.04 -11.21 4.78
CA CYS A 15 -29.37 -11.73 4.97
C CYS A 15 -29.28 -13.25 5.17
N GLU A 16 -29.60 -13.76 6.36
CA GLU A 16 -29.50 -15.19 6.63
C GLU A 16 -30.58 -16.04 5.92
N ASN A 17 -31.73 -15.43 5.58
CA ASN A 17 -32.82 -16.11 4.89
C ASN A 17 -32.54 -16.22 3.38
N CYS A 18 -32.39 -15.08 2.70
CA CYS A 18 -31.94 -15.03 1.31
C CYS A 18 -30.44 -15.31 1.12
N ASN A 19 -29.68 -15.75 2.12
CA ASN A 19 -28.23 -16.03 2.06
C ASN A 19 -27.32 -15.08 1.22
N ILE A 20 -27.62 -13.79 1.16
CA ILE A 20 -26.90 -12.80 0.32
C ILE A 20 -26.20 -11.71 1.14
N PRO A 21 -25.09 -11.15 0.63
CA PRO A 21 -24.50 -9.94 1.19
C PRO A 21 -25.34 -8.69 0.93
N LEU A 22 -25.42 -7.84 1.95
CA LEU A 22 -26.13 -6.57 1.91
C LEU A 22 -25.23 -5.44 2.44
N LEU A 23 -25.47 -4.22 1.99
CA LEU A 23 -24.77 -3.02 2.45
C LEU A 23 -25.72 -2.09 3.21
N GLU A 24 -25.40 -1.77 4.46
CA GLU A 24 -26.12 -0.77 5.28
C GLU A 24 -27.61 -1.06 5.59
N LEU A 25 -28.19 -2.09 4.97
CA LEU A 25 -29.59 -2.47 5.14
C LEU A 25 -29.77 -3.30 6.41
N LYS A 26 -30.68 -2.87 7.29
CA LYS A 26 -31.09 -3.59 8.51
C LYS A 26 -32.16 -4.67 8.25
N THR A 27 -32.84 -4.57 7.11
CA THR A 27 -33.88 -5.48 6.64
C THR A 27 -33.62 -5.80 5.18
N CYS A 28 -33.77 -7.07 4.79
CA CYS A 28 -33.62 -7.50 3.42
C CYS A 28 -34.83 -7.02 2.60
N LEU A 29 -34.58 -6.35 1.46
CA LEU A 29 -35.66 -5.87 0.60
C LEU A 29 -36.36 -7.00 -0.19
N ILE A 30 -35.73 -8.17 -0.30
CA ILE A 30 -36.30 -9.33 -0.99
C ILE A 30 -37.27 -10.08 -0.07
N CYS A 31 -36.82 -10.53 1.10
CA CYS A 31 -37.64 -11.37 2.00
C CYS A 31 -38.21 -10.66 3.24
N GLY A 32 -37.87 -9.39 3.47
CA GLY A 32 -38.31 -8.64 4.64
C GLY A 32 -37.66 -9.03 5.97
N SER A 33 -36.78 -10.04 6.00
CA SER A 33 -36.13 -10.49 7.24
C SER A 33 -35.14 -9.46 7.77
N LYS A 34 -34.88 -9.49 9.09
CA LYS A 34 -33.77 -8.75 9.68
C LYS A 34 -32.44 -9.27 9.12
N THR A 35 -31.48 -8.36 8.97
CA THR A 35 -30.13 -8.68 8.50
C THR A 35 -29.16 -8.71 9.67
N LYS A 36 -28.08 -9.47 9.52
CA LYS A 36 -27.00 -9.57 10.50
C LYS A 36 -25.78 -8.80 10.00
N ARG A 37 -25.15 -8.00 10.85
CA ARG A 37 -23.86 -7.39 10.51
C ARG A 37 -22.78 -8.47 10.50
N LEU A 38 -21.96 -8.51 9.47
CA LEU A 38 -20.88 -9.49 9.39
C LEU A 38 -19.81 -9.25 10.47
N GLU A 39 -19.43 -10.30 11.17
CA GLU A 39 -18.36 -10.29 12.17
C GLU A 39 -17.00 -10.52 11.49
N ILE A 40 -16.53 -9.50 10.79
CA ILE A 40 -15.31 -9.54 9.96
C ILE A 40 -14.23 -8.61 10.51
N THR A 41 -12.98 -8.84 10.13
CA THR A 41 -11.84 -8.04 10.62
C THR A 41 -11.71 -6.70 9.85
N PRO A 42 -11.40 -5.57 10.51
CA PRO A 42 -11.06 -4.32 9.82
C PRO A 42 -9.91 -4.51 8.81
N PRO A 43 -9.94 -3.86 7.63
CA PRO A 43 -10.67 -2.62 7.35
C PRO A 43 -12.08 -2.77 6.75
N TYR A 44 -12.67 -3.98 6.73
CA TYR A 44 -14.03 -4.24 6.22
C TYR A 44 -14.19 -4.06 4.69
N GLU A 45 -13.11 -4.31 3.95
CA GLU A 45 -13.06 -4.21 2.49
C GLU A 45 -13.33 -5.58 1.86
N CYS A 46 -14.62 -5.92 1.75
CA CYS A 46 -15.10 -7.16 1.12
C CYS A 46 -15.12 -7.01 -0.41
N VAL A 47 -14.52 -7.95 -1.13
CA VAL A 47 -14.63 -8.07 -2.59
C VAL A 47 -15.29 -9.39 -2.97
N PRO A 48 -16.01 -9.46 -4.10
CA PRO A 48 -16.37 -10.73 -4.72
C PRO A 48 -15.13 -11.60 -4.94
N ALA A 49 -15.20 -12.89 -4.61
CA ALA A 49 -14.20 -13.85 -5.07
C ALA A 49 -14.37 -14.09 -6.57
N SER A 50 -13.31 -13.97 -7.37
CA SER A 50 -13.34 -14.40 -8.76
C SER A 50 -13.23 -15.93 -8.86
N GLU A 51 -13.51 -16.48 -10.04
CA GLU A 51 -13.28 -17.90 -10.29
C GLU A 51 -11.82 -18.32 -10.01
N LYS A 52 -10.85 -17.49 -10.43
CA LYS A 52 -9.43 -17.70 -10.16
C LYS A 52 -9.11 -17.69 -8.66
N ASP A 53 -9.74 -16.81 -7.89
CA ASP A 53 -9.59 -16.82 -6.43
C ASP A 53 -10.10 -18.14 -5.85
N LEU A 54 -11.27 -18.62 -6.27
CA LEU A 54 -11.86 -19.88 -5.79
C LEU A 54 -10.97 -21.08 -6.15
N GLN A 55 -10.47 -21.15 -7.38
CA GLN A 55 -9.54 -22.19 -7.83
C GLN A 55 -8.27 -22.22 -6.95
N LEU A 56 -7.69 -21.04 -6.66
CA LEU A 56 -6.54 -20.93 -5.77
C LEU A 56 -6.89 -21.42 -4.35
N ILE A 57 -8.03 -20.96 -3.79
CA ILE A 57 -8.49 -21.33 -2.46
C ILE A 57 -8.71 -22.84 -2.35
N HIS A 58 -9.39 -23.45 -3.31
CA HIS A 58 -9.63 -24.90 -3.36
C HIS A 58 -8.32 -25.66 -3.40
N LYS A 59 -7.39 -25.27 -4.27
CA LYS A 59 -6.05 -25.89 -4.37
C LYS A 59 -5.27 -25.82 -3.05
N ILE A 60 -5.36 -24.70 -2.33
CA ILE A 60 -4.71 -24.53 -1.02
C ILE A 60 -5.32 -25.48 0.02
N ILE A 61 -6.66 -25.52 0.08
CA ILE A 61 -7.39 -26.38 1.04
C ILE A 61 -7.11 -27.85 0.74
N ASP A 62 -7.17 -28.25 -0.53
CA ASP A 62 -6.94 -29.63 -0.95
C ASP A 62 -5.54 -30.10 -0.56
N LYS A 63 -4.53 -29.25 -0.81
CA LYS A 63 -3.15 -29.52 -0.40
C LYS A 63 -3.00 -29.74 1.11
N GLN A 64 -3.79 -29.04 1.94
CA GLN A 64 -3.69 -29.14 3.40
C GLN A 64 -4.60 -30.22 4.02
N TYR A 65 -5.75 -30.50 3.43
CA TYR A 65 -6.82 -31.28 4.05
C TYR A 65 -7.29 -32.49 3.21
N GLY A 66 -6.79 -32.65 1.99
CA GLY A 66 -7.09 -33.77 1.08
C GLY A 66 -7.86 -33.33 -0.17
N ASP A 67 -7.70 -34.08 -1.26
CA ASP A 67 -8.25 -33.74 -2.57
C ASP A 67 -9.79 -33.65 -2.56
N GLY A 68 -10.34 -32.61 -3.21
CA GLY A 68 -11.77 -32.38 -3.30
C GLY A 68 -12.44 -31.87 -2.01
N VAL A 69 -11.67 -31.57 -0.96
CA VAL A 69 -12.19 -30.95 0.28
C VAL A 69 -12.51 -29.48 0.04
N GLY A 70 -11.70 -28.78 -0.75
CA GLY A 70 -11.85 -27.37 -1.07
C GLY A 70 -13.22 -27.05 -1.67
N ILE A 71 -13.60 -27.76 -2.74
CA ILE A 71 -14.89 -27.57 -3.42
C ILE A 71 -16.09 -27.95 -2.53
N LYS A 72 -15.94 -28.95 -1.65
CA LYS A 72 -16.98 -29.33 -0.68
C LYS A 72 -17.14 -28.31 0.44
N LEU A 73 -16.03 -27.71 0.89
CA LEU A 73 -16.04 -26.69 1.93
C LEU A 73 -16.59 -25.37 1.41
N ILE A 74 -16.20 -24.99 0.19
CA ILE A 74 -16.56 -23.75 -0.48
C ILE A 74 -17.14 -24.10 -1.86
N PRO A 75 -18.44 -24.41 -1.94
CA PRO A 75 -19.10 -24.70 -3.21
C PRO A 75 -19.04 -23.51 -4.17
N SER A 76 -18.82 -23.78 -5.46
CA SER A 76 -18.71 -22.73 -6.50
C SER A 76 -20.04 -22.09 -6.88
N ASP A 77 -21.17 -22.69 -6.52
CA ASP A 77 -22.54 -22.21 -6.75
C ASP A 77 -23.02 -21.21 -5.68
N LYS A 78 -22.14 -20.81 -4.75
CA LYS A 78 -22.45 -19.86 -3.69
C LYS A 78 -21.67 -18.56 -3.81
N ILE A 79 -22.27 -17.46 -3.34
CA ILE A 79 -21.58 -16.17 -3.19
C ILE A 79 -20.51 -16.27 -2.11
N VAL A 80 -19.26 -16.06 -2.52
CA VAL A 80 -18.10 -15.97 -1.64
C VAL A 80 -17.57 -14.54 -1.67
N LEU A 81 -17.36 -13.97 -0.48
CA LEU A 81 -16.66 -12.69 -0.33
C LEU A 81 -15.29 -12.90 0.30
N LEU A 82 -14.32 -12.12 -0.16
CA LEU A 82 -12.99 -12.03 0.44
C LEU A 82 -12.84 -10.69 1.15
N ASN A 83 -12.65 -10.71 2.47
CA ASN A 83 -12.38 -9.51 3.25
C ASN A 83 -10.89 -9.40 3.57
N LYS A 84 -10.27 -8.28 3.23
CA LYS A 84 -8.87 -8.01 3.56
C LYS A 84 -8.65 -8.05 5.07
N ALA A 85 -7.66 -8.81 5.52
CA ALA A 85 -7.26 -8.89 6.93
C ALA A 85 -5.84 -8.30 7.17
N PRO A 86 -5.55 -7.76 8.37
CA PRO A 86 -4.23 -7.21 8.68
C PRO A 86 -3.15 -8.30 8.73
N TYR A 87 -2.25 -8.28 7.77
CA TYR A 87 -1.06 -9.12 7.72
C TYR A 87 0.08 -8.39 7.00
N TYR A 88 1.32 -8.87 7.16
CA TYR A 88 2.49 -8.24 6.55
C TYR A 88 2.39 -8.26 5.01
N ASP A 89 2.11 -9.42 4.42
CA ASP A 89 1.80 -9.53 2.99
C ASP A 89 0.28 -9.63 2.74
N ARG A 90 -0.22 -10.59 1.95
CA ARG A 90 -1.66 -10.78 1.69
C ARG A 90 -2.29 -11.78 2.66
N MET A 91 -3.45 -11.42 3.20
CA MET A 91 -4.31 -12.28 3.99
C MET A 91 -5.75 -11.84 3.82
N ASP A 92 -6.63 -12.77 3.46
CA ASP A 92 -8.04 -12.50 3.21
C ASP A 92 -8.89 -13.48 4.04
N GLU A 93 -9.93 -12.98 4.69
CA GLU A 93 -11.02 -13.76 5.29
C GLU A 93 -11.94 -14.25 4.18
N ILE A 94 -12.24 -15.56 4.19
CA ILE A 94 -13.22 -16.18 3.30
C ILE A 94 -14.56 -16.17 4.01
N ILE A 95 -15.53 -15.48 3.42
CA ILE A 95 -16.89 -15.32 3.94
C ILE A 95 -17.84 -16.12 3.04
N LEU A 96 -18.59 -17.03 3.67
CA LEU A 96 -19.60 -17.85 3.04
C LEU A 96 -20.76 -18.05 4.02
N ASP A 97 -21.99 -18.04 3.54
CA ASP A 97 -23.20 -18.22 4.35
C ASP A 97 -23.33 -17.23 5.53
N GLY A 98 -22.71 -16.05 5.43
CA GLY A 98 -22.67 -15.06 6.50
C GLY A 98 -21.64 -15.32 7.61
N PHE A 99 -20.80 -16.35 7.44
CA PHE A 99 -19.74 -16.72 8.38
C PHE A 99 -18.37 -16.58 7.77
N VAL A 100 -17.37 -16.24 8.60
CA VAL A 100 -15.96 -16.34 8.22
C VAL A 100 -15.53 -17.80 8.39
N LEU A 101 -15.29 -18.50 7.28
CA LEU A 101 -14.87 -19.90 7.33
C LEU A 101 -13.39 -20.04 7.69
N GLY A 102 -12.57 -19.09 7.29
CA GLY A 102 -11.15 -19.13 7.52
C GLY A 102 -10.44 -17.98 6.85
N ASN A 103 -9.12 -18.02 6.92
CA ASN A 103 -8.25 -17.08 6.23
C ASN A 103 -7.39 -17.81 5.21
N ILE A 104 -7.24 -17.24 4.02
CA ILE A 104 -6.08 -17.52 3.18
C ILE A 104 -4.98 -16.52 3.50
N ARG A 105 -3.74 -16.98 3.59
CA ARG A 105 -2.56 -16.17 3.91
C ARG A 105 -1.39 -16.59 3.03
N PHE A 106 -0.72 -15.61 2.43
CA PHE A 106 0.54 -15.85 1.73
C PHE A 106 1.71 -15.67 2.69
N ASN A 107 2.41 -16.75 3.08
CA ASN A 107 3.60 -16.67 3.91
C ASN A 107 4.82 -16.27 3.05
N PRO A 108 5.38 -15.07 3.24
CA PRO A 108 6.51 -14.62 2.44
C PRO A 108 7.81 -15.37 2.77
N ALA A 109 8.00 -15.92 3.97
CA ALA A 109 9.25 -16.63 4.33
C ALA A 109 9.50 -17.83 3.41
N VAL A 110 8.45 -18.62 3.18
CA VAL A 110 8.45 -19.84 2.36
C VAL A 110 7.75 -19.68 1.01
N LEU A 111 7.31 -18.46 0.66
CA LEU A 111 6.59 -18.12 -0.57
C LEU A 111 5.38 -19.05 -0.86
N ARG A 112 4.60 -19.37 0.17
CA ARG A 112 3.51 -20.36 0.08
C ARG A 112 2.21 -19.82 0.63
N TRP A 113 1.10 -20.20 -0.01
CA TRP A 113 -0.25 -19.97 0.48
C TRP A 113 -0.68 -21.00 1.52
N GLU A 114 -1.44 -20.55 2.52
CA GLU A 114 -1.96 -21.36 3.61
C GLU A 114 -3.40 -20.96 3.95
N PHE A 115 -4.25 -21.96 4.15
CA PHE A 115 -5.57 -21.83 4.74
C PHE A 115 -5.48 -22.02 6.26
N ILE A 116 -6.09 -21.10 6.99
CA ILE A 116 -6.18 -21.07 8.45
C ILE A 116 -7.67 -21.11 8.80
N PRO A 117 -8.23 -22.26 9.20
CA PRO A 117 -9.65 -22.36 9.49
C PRO A 117 -10.03 -21.53 10.72
N LYS A 118 -11.21 -20.90 10.64
CA LYS A 118 -11.95 -20.34 11.76
C LYS A 118 -12.97 -21.35 12.28
N ILE A 119 -13.62 -21.08 13.41
CA ILE A 119 -14.50 -22.06 14.05
C ILE A 119 -15.54 -22.66 13.10
N GLU A 120 -16.23 -21.83 12.31
CA GLU A 120 -17.26 -22.36 11.40
C GLU A 120 -16.68 -23.19 10.26
N GLY A 121 -15.57 -22.75 9.64
CA GLY A 121 -14.89 -23.56 8.63
C GLY A 121 -14.28 -24.83 9.20
N ALA A 122 -13.79 -24.81 10.45
CA ALA A 122 -13.30 -25.99 11.15
C ALA A 122 -14.42 -27.00 11.43
N ARG A 123 -15.61 -26.54 11.84
CA ARG A 123 -16.80 -27.41 12.01
C ARG A 123 -17.17 -28.12 10.72
N ARG A 124 -17.17 -27.39 9.60
CA ARG A 124 -17.44 -27.97 8.28
C ARG A 124 -16.33 -28.93 7.86
N LEU A 125 -15.06 -28.54 8.01
CA LEU A 125 -13.91 -29.40 7.70
C LEU A 125 -13.92 -30.71 8.49
N ALA A 126 -14.27 -30.68 9.78
CA ALA A 126 -14.33 -31.88 10.62
C ALA A 126 -15.35 -32.94 10.13
N LYS A 127 -16.33 -32.54 9.29
CA LYS A 127 -17.26 -33.47 8.63
C LYS A 127 -16.75 -33.95 7.27
N LEU A 128 -15.74 -33.30 6.69
CA LEU A 128 -15.25 -33.52 5.34
C LEU A 128 -13.89 -34.23 5.29
N THR A 129 -13.08 -34.14 6.34
CA THR A 129 -11.73 -34.72 6.40
C THR A 129 -11.40 -35.30 7.76
N LEU A 130 -10.46 -36.26 7.78
CA LEU A 130 -9.87 -36.85 8.98
C LEU A 130 -8.43 -36.40 9.20
N LYS A 131 -8.01 -35.30 8.57
CA LYS A 131 -6.65 -34.74 8.69
C LYS A 131 -6.60 -33.57 9.68
N LYS A 132 -5.43 -33.37 10.29
CA LYS A 132 -5.05 -32.22 11.13
C LYS A 132 -6.04 -31.94 12.26
N TRP A 133 -6.37 -32.97 13.03
CA TRP A 133 -7.23 -32.86 14.21
C TRP A 133 -6.56 -33.37 15.48
N LEU A 134 -7.07 -32.91 16.62
CA LEU A 134 -6.67 -33.36 17.95
C LEU A 134 -7.92 -33.43 18.84
N GLN A 135 -8.07 -34.50 19.60
CA GLN A 135 -9.15 -34.69 20.55
C GLN A 135 -8.67 -34.44 21.99
N VAL A 136 -9.50 -33.73 22.75
CA VAL A 136 -9.22 -33.40 24.16
C VAL A 136 -10.18 -34.07 25.12
N ASP A 137 -9.75 -34.12 26.38
CA ASP A 137 -10.57 -34.56 27.51
C ASP A 137 -11.76 -33.63 27.77
N ASP A 138 -12.88 -34.22 28.20
CA ASP A 138 -14.13 -33.50 28.43
C ASP A 138 -14.00 -32.44 29.54
N GLY A 139 -13.14 -32.67 30.54
CA GLY A 139 -12.83 -31.71 31.59
C GLY A 139 -12.08 -30.46 31.09
N ALA A 140 -11.45 -30.53 29.92
CA ALA A 140 -10.74 -29.39 29.32
C ALA A 140 -11.63 -28.53 28.41
N ILE A 141 -12.83 -29.00 28.03
CA ILE A 141 -13.71 -28.35 27.04
C ILE A 141 -14.03 -26.92 27.42
N ASP A 142 -14.53 -26.70 28.64
CA ASP A 142 -15.00 -25.37 29.08
C ASP A 142 -13.88 -24.33 29.09
N TYR A 143 -12.66 -24.74 29.46
CA TYR A 143 -11.50 -23.85 29.48
C TYR A 143 -11.07 -23.49 28.06
N ILE A 144 -10.98 -24.47 27.17
CA ILE A 144 -10.55 -24.28 25.77
C ILE A 144 -11.61 -23.48 24.99
N ALA A 145 -12.90 -23.78 25.18
CA ALA A 145 -14.02 -23.05 24.59
C ALA A 145 -14.12 -21.60 25.07
N ARG A 146 -13.44 -21.23 26.17
CA ARG A 146 -13.26 -19.85 26.66
C ARG A 146 -11.90 -19.24 26.29
N GLY A 147 -11.09 -19.95 25.50
CA GLY A 147 -9.84 -19.45 24.93
C GLY A 147 -8.55 -19.94 25.60
N ALA A 148 -8.61 -20.90 26.52
CA ALA A 148 -7.40 -21.55 27.02
C ALA A 148 -6.65 -22.29 25.91
N ASN A 149 -5.33 -22.39 26.04
CA ASN A 149 -4.51 -23.18 25.13
C ASN A 149 -4.63 -24.68 25.43
N VAL A 150 -4.43 -25.51 24.42
CA VAL A 150 -4.42 -26.97 24.61
C VAL A 150 -3.09 -27.39 25.23
N LEU A 151 -3.14 -28.03 26.39
CA LEU A 151 -1.97 -28.55 27.10
C LEU A 151 -1.85 -30.05 26.88
N ALA A 152 -0.61 -30.55 26.89
CA ALA A 152 -0.31 -31.96 26.65
C ALA A 152 -1.13 -32.97 27.49
N PRO A 153 -1.36 -32.76 28.81
CA PRO A 153 -2.11 -33.71 29.63
C PRO A 153 -3.59 -33.85 29.25
N GLY A 154 -4.16 -32.86 28.56
CA GLY A 154 -5.58 -32.87 28.18
C GLY A 154 -5.86 -33.49 26.82
N ILE A 155 -4.86 -34.11 26.17
CA ILE A 155 -4.96 -34.71 24.84
C ILE A 155 -5.29 -36.19 24.98
N ILE A 156 -6.36 -36.64 24.33
CA ILE A 156 -6.79 -38.05 24.33
C ILE A 156 -6.28 -38.79 23.08
N ASP A 157 -6.50 -38.20 21.90
CA ASP A 157 -6.08 -38.78 20.62
C ASP A 157 -5.84 -37.67 19.59
N TYR A 158 -5.19 -37.99 18.48
CA TYR A 158 -4.85 -37.02 17.46
C TYR A 158 -4.47 -37.67 16.12
N ASP A 159 -4.58 -36.90 15.04
CA ASP A 159 -4.12 -37.29 13.71
C ASP A 159 -2.60 -37.50 13.69
N ARG A 160 -2.14 -38.62 13.12
CA ARG A 160 -0.71 -38.94 13.05
C ARG A 160 0.03 -38.22 11.92
N ASN A 161 -0.64 -37.35 11.16
CA ASN A 161 -0.08 -36.63 10.03
C ASN A 161 -0.27 -35.10 10.11
N PHE A 162 0.57 -34.45 10.94
CA PHE A 162 0.73 -33.01 10.94
C PHE A 162 2.15 -32.60 11.36
N GLU A 163 2.56 -31.41 10.92
CA GLU A 163 3.87 -30.83 11.21
C GLU A 163 3.78 -29.65 12.19
N VAL A 164 4.92 -29.24 12.74
CA VAL A 164 5.02 -28.04 13.58
C VAL A 164 4.47 -26.83 12.83
N GLY A 165 3.56 -26.09 13.47
CA GLY A 165 2.93 -24.90 12.90
C GLY A 165 1.64 -25.17 12.12
N ASP A 166 1.29 -26.42 11.82
CA ASP A 166 -0.01 -26.75 11.22
C ASP A 166 -1.17 -26.31 12.12
N ASN A 167 -2.24 -25.81 11.51
CA ASN A 167 -3.46 -25.46 12.24
C ASN A 167 -4.31 -26.71 12.46
N LEU A 168 -4.43 -27.11 13.73
CA LEU A 168 -5.19 -28.27 14.14
C LEU A 168 -6.63 -27.90 14.52
N ILE A 169 -7.57 -28.77 14.16
CA ILE A 169 -8.97 -28.72 14.58
C ILE A 169 -9.10 -29.48 15.90
N ILE A 170 -9.56 -28.79 16.95
CA ILE A 170 -9.67 -29.37 18.30
C ILE A 170 -11.08 -29.89 18.52
N LEU A 171 -11.17 -31.17 18.84
CA LEU A 171 -12.40 -31.96 18.94
C LEU A 171 -12.68 -32.39 20.38
N THR A 172 -13.97 -32.46 20.73
CA THR A 172 -14.45 -33.14 21.93
C THR A 172 -14.47 -34.66 21.76
N SER A 173 -14.74 -35.41 22.83
CA SER A 173 -15.03 -36.86 22.77
C SER A 173 -16.14 -37.24 21.78
N LYS A 174 -17.10 -36.33 21.56
CA LYS A 174 -18.21 -36.46 20.59
C LYS A 174 -17.86 -35.95 19.19
N LYS A 175 -16.59 -35.69 18.91
CA LYS A 175 -16.09 -35.15 17.63
C LYS A 175 -16.69 -33.79 17.23
N GLN A 176 -17.02 -32.96 18.22
CA GLN A 176 -17.48 -31.58 17.98
C GLN A 176 -16.32 -30.61 18.08
N VAL A 177 -16.28 -29.59 17.21
CA VAL A 177 -15.19 -28.61 17.18
C VAL A 177 -15.36 -27.56 18.26
N ILE A 178 -14.29 -27.29 19.02
CA ILE A 178 -14.26 -26.28 20.09
C ILE A 178 -13.17 -25.23 19.92
N ALA A 179 -12.10 -25.53 19.19
CA ALA A 179 -10.99 -24.62 18.96
C ALA A 179 -10.22 -24.95 17.69
N THR A 180 -9.41 -23.99 17.25
CA THR A 180 -8.43 -24.15 16.17
C THR A 180 -7.18 -23.32 16.48
N GLY A 181 -6.01 -23.80 16.06
CA GLY A 181 -4.76 -23.06 16.19
C GLY A 181 -3.52 -23.86 15.79
N PRO A 182 -2.36 -23.18 15.66
CA PRO A 182 -1.11 -23.82 15.29
C PRO A 182 -0.57 -24.70 16.42
N THR A 183 -0.09 -25.89 16.06
CA THR A 183 0.63 -26.79 16.96
C THR A 183 2.10 -26.40 17.11
N LYS A 184 2.67 -26.65 18.30
CA LYS A 184 4.10 -26.48 18.62
C LYS A 184 4.95 -27.71 18.32
N TYR A 185 4.33 -28.87 18.12
CA TYR A 185 4.99 -30.14 17.94
C TYR A 185 4.43 -30.82 16.69
N SER A 186 5.24 -31.61 15.99
CA SER A 186 4.75 -32.53 14.96
C SER A 186 4.06 -33.73 15.62
N ALA A 187 3.30 -34.49 14.82
CA ALA A 187 2.59 -35.67 15.31
C ALA A 187 3.53 -36.74 15.90
N SER A 188 4.74 -36.88 15.33
CA SER A 188 5.78 -37.81 15.81
C SER A 188 6.39 -37.37 17.14
N GLN A 189 6.61 -36.06 17.33
CA GLN A 189 7.15 -35.49 18.56
C GLN A 189 6.14 -35.54 19.71
N LEU A 190 4.85 -35.35 19.43
CA LEU A 190 3.82 -35.21 20.45
C LEU A 190 3.72 -36.39 21.42
N ASN A 191 4.00 -37.62 20.96
CA ASN A 191 4.00 -38.84 21.79
C ASN A 191 4.92 -38.73 23.03
N SER A 192 5.98 -37.93 22.94
CA SER A 192 6.99 -37.75 24.00
C SER A 192 6.72 -36.56 24.93
N VAL A 193 5.74 -35.71 24.59
CA VAL A 193 5.48 -34.46 25.31
C VAL A 193 4.50 -34.72 26.45
N LYS A 194 4.99 -34.69 27.69
CA LYS A 194 4.16 -34.95 28.89
C LYS A 194 3.54 -33.69 29.51
N ARG A 195 4.11 -32.51 29.26
CA ARG A 195 3.69 -31.23 29.86
C ARG A 195 3.92 -30.07 28.89
N GLY A 196 3.19 -28.99 29.09
CA GLY A 196 3.32 -27.76 28.31
C GLY A 196 2.23 -27.58 27.26
N MET A 197 2.25 -26.43 26.60
CA MET A 197 1.29 -26.05 25.56
C MET A 197 1.61 -26.77 24.25
N VAL A 198 0.62 -27.49 23.72
CA VAL A 198 0.71 -28.18 22.43
C VAL A 198 0.10 -27.34 21.33
N VAL A 199 -1.12 -26.85 21.51
CA VAL A 199 -1.80 -25.99 20.53
C VAL A 199 -2.04 -24.62 21.12
N LYS A 200 -1.60 -23.58 20.39
CA LYS A 200 -1.93 -22.20 20.73
C LYS A 200 -3.28 -21.85 20.17
N THR A 201 -4.31 -21.77 21.01
CA THR A 201 -5.68 -21.46 20.58
C THR A 201 -5.74 -20.10 19.90
N LYS A 202 -6.28 -20.06 18.68
CA LYS A 202 -6.46 -18.83 17.87
C LYS A 202 -7.90 -18.42 17.72
N ASP A 203 -8.80 -19.40 17.67
CA ASP A 203 -10.23 -19.23 17.59
C ASP A 203 -10.87 -20.34 18.43
N HIS A 204 -11.94 -20.02 19.13
CA HIS A 204 -12.61 -20.92 20.08
C HIS A 204 -14.10 -20.63 20.15
N ALA A 205 -14.88 -21.66 20.42
CA ALA A 205 -16.30 -21.54 20.71
C ALA A 205 -16.77 -22.78 21.48
N PHE A 206 -17.94 -22.68 22.09
CA PHE A 206 -18.61 -23.86 22.61
C PHE A 206 -18.99 -24.84 21.48
N PRO A 207 -19.07 -26.16 21.79
CA PRO A 207 -19.45 -27.18 20.82
C PRO A 207 -20.76 -26.84 20.12
N LYS A 208 -20.75 -26.89 18.79
CA LYS A 208 -21.92 -26.67 17.93
C LYS A 208 -21.71 -27.38 16.61
N GLU A 209 -22.80 -27.85 15.99
CA GLU A 209 -22.79 -28.38 14.62
C GLU A 209 -22.55 -27.25 13.59
N PRO A 210 -21.99 -27.57 12.41
CA PRO A 210 -21.81 -26.60 11.34
C PRO A 210 -23.15 -26.03 10.84
N GLU A 211 -23.16 -24.75 10.51
CA GLU A 211 -24.32 -24.06 9.97
C GLU A 211 -24.15 -23.89 8.45
N ILE A 212 -24.71 -24.82 7.67
CA ILE A 212 -24.70 -24.76 6.21
C ILE A 212 -26.07 -24.31 5.73
N LYS A 213 -26.12 -23.21 4.97
CA LYS A 213 -27.38 -22.69 4.41
C LYS A 213 -27.68 -23.38 3.07
N PRO A 214 -28.93 -23.76 2.79
CA PRO A 214 -29.27 -24.54 1.60
C PRO A 214 -29.25 -23.73 0.30
N MET A 215 -29.35 -22.40 0.38
CA MET A 215 -29.40 -21.53 -0.80
C MET A 215 -28.03 -20.90 -1.09
N GLY A 216 -27.69 -20.75 -2.36
CA GLY A 216 -26.66 -19.87 -2.89
C GLY A 216 -27.29 -19.07 -4.02
N GLN A 217 -27.24 -17.74 -3.91
CA GLN A 217 -27.85 -16.84 -4.89
C GLN A 217 -26.83 -16.44 -5.93
N ASP A 218 -27.31 -15.90 -7.05
CA ASP A 218 -26.47 -15.23 -8.02
C ASP A 218 -26.24 -13.76 -7.67
N TRP A 219 -25.35 -13.12 -8.42
CA TRP A 219 -25.07 -11.70 -8.24
C TRP A 219 -26.23 -10.79 -8.65
N ASP A 220 -27.16 -11.23 -9.52
CA ASP A 220 -28.29 -10.40 -9.94
C ASP A 220 -29.26 -10.17 -8.78
N GLU A 221 -29.57 -11.21 -8.00
CA GLU A 221 -30.35 -11.06 -6.76
C GLU A 221 -29.63 -10.19 -5.72
N VAL A 222 -28.30 -10.33 -5.59
CA VAL A 222 -27.50 -9.47 -4.72
C VAL A 222 -27.61 -8.01 -5.12
N ILE A 223 -27.53 -7.71 -6.42
CA ILE A 223 -27.66 -6.35 -6.94
C ILE A 223 -29.07 -5.82 -6.67
N GLU A 224 -30.11 -6.60 -6.94
CA GLU A 224 -31.49 -6.17 -6.74
C GLU A 224 -31.77 -5.89 -5.25
N ALA A 225 -31.31 -6.76 -4.35
CA ALA A 225 -31.45 -6.56 -2.91
C ALA A 225 -30.74 -5.29 -2.39
N ASN A 226 -29.69 -4.83 -3.09
CA ASN A 226 -28.91 -3.64 -2.74
C ASN A 226 -29.26 -2.41 -3.59
N ARG A 227 -30.21 -2.51 -4.53
CA ARG A 227 -30.53 -1.48 -5.54
C ARG A 227 -30.76 -0.10 -4.92
N GLU A 228 -31.55 -0.03 -3.85
CA GLU A 228 -31.87 1.23 -3.17
C GLU A 228 -30.60 1.93 -2.66
N ILE A 229 -29.69 1.17 -2.05
CA ILE A 229 -28.43 1.70 -1.50
C ILE A 229 -27.48 2.13 -2.61
N ILE A 230 -27.39 1.35 -3.69
CA ILE A 230 -26.58 1.68 -4.87
C ILE A 230 -27.05 3.03 -5.44
N LEU A 231 -28.34 3.17 -5.73
CA LEU A 231 -28.93 4.41 -6.28
C LEU A 231 -28.80 5.59 -5.33
N LYS A 232 -29.00 5.37 -4.02
CA LYS A 232 -28.81 6.41 -3.00
C LYS A 232 -27.38 6.94 -2.97
N ARG A 233 -26.39 6.03 -2.97
CA ARG A 233 -24.96 6.38 -2.94
C ARG A 233 -24.53 7.07 -4.24
N GLU A 234 -25.03 6.58 -5.37
CA GLU A 234 -24.86 7.20 -6.68
C GLU A 234 -25.37 8.65 -6.69
N ASN A 235 -26.63 8.87 -6.30
CA ASN A 235 -27.22 10.21 -6.25
C ASN A 235 -26.46 11.16 -5.30
N GLN A 236 -25.97 10.66 -4.16
CA GLN A 236 -25.11 11.45 -3.27
C GLN A 236 -23.79 11.86 -3.95
N ALA A 237 -23.17 10.96 -4.71
CA ALA A 237 -21.93 11.23 -5.43
C ALA A 237 -22.16 12.24 -6.57
N LYS A 238 -23.23 12.07 -7.38
CA LYS A 238 -23.61 13.01 -8.45
C LYS A 238 -23.91 14.41 -7.91
N ASN A 239 -24.68 14.52 -6.83
CA ASN A 239 -24.93 15.79 -6.17
C ASN A 239 -23.65 16.47 -5.65
N PHE A 240 -22.70 15.68 -5.14
CA PHE A 240 -21.40 16.20 -4.72
C PHE A 240 -20.56 16.69 -5.91
N ILE A 241 -20.57 15.97 -7.03
CA ILE A 241 -19.91 16.36 -8.28
C ILE A 241 -20.48 17.70 -8.78
N LEU A 242 -21.81 17.82 -8.92
CA LEU A 242 -22.49 19.03 -9.38
C LEU A 242 -22.17 20.26 -8.52
N ARG A 243 -22.25 20.12 -7.19
CA ARG A 243 -21.88 21.21 -6.25
C ARG A 243 -20.42 21.61 -6.36
N THR A 244 -19.53 20.65 -6.62
CA THR A 244 -18.09 20.92 -6.78
C THR A 244 -17.83 21.71 -8.05
N ILE A 245 -18.49 21.36 -9.16
CA ILE A 245 -18.39 22.12 -10.41
C ILE A 245 -18.95 23.52 -10.26
N GLN A 246 -20.09 23.70 -9.59
CA GLN A 246 -20.63 25.04 -9.31
C GLN A 246 -19.63 25.90 -8.50
N LYS A 247 -18.95 25.31 -7.51
CA LYS A 247 -17.93 25.99 -6.71
C LYS A 247 -16.71 26.40 -7.53
N PHE A 248 -16.33 25.59 -8.51
CA PHE A 248 -15.13 25.78 -9.33
C PHE A 248 -15.44 26.09 -10.80
N LYS A 249 -16.58 26.76 -11.06
CA LYS A 249 -17.15 26.98 -12.40
C LYS A 249 -16.22 27.62 -13.44
N ASN A 250 -15.15 28.29 -12.99
CA ASN A 250 -14.19 28.97 -13.85
C ASN A 250 -12.94 28.13 -14.17
N TYR A 251 -12.86 26.89 -13.68
CA TYR A 251 -11.71 26.01 -13.88
C TYR A 251 -12.06 24.86 -14.82
N PRO A 252 -11.15 24.47 -15.73
CA PRO A 252 -11.27 23.24 -16.50
C PRO A 252 -11.46 22.03 -15.59
N VAL A 253 -12.18 21.05 -16.10
CA VAL A 253 -12.58 19.85 -15.36
C VAL A 253 -12.13 18.63 -16.15
N VAL A 254 -11.45 17.72 -15.48
CA VAL A 254 -10.91 16.52 -16.11
C VAL A 254 -11.03 15.31 -15.18
N VAL A 255 -11.17 14.12 -15.75
CA VAL A 255 -11.12 12.85 -15.00
C VAL A 255 -9.75 12.20 -15.19
N SER A 256 -9.10 11.83 -14.08
CA SER A 256 -7.91 10.98 -14.12
C SER A 256 -8.35 9.53 -14.13
N PHE A 257 -8.32 8.90 -15.30
CA PHE A 257 -8.68 7.50 -15.48
C PHE A 257 -7.42 6.64 -15.53
N SER A 258 -7.44 5.50 -14.83
CA SER A 258 -6.26 4.63 -14.68
C SER A 258 -6.50 3.19 -15.12
N GLY A 259 -7.65 2.90 -15.73
CA GLY A 259 -8.04 1.53 -16.10
C GLY A 259 -8.42 0.62 -14.91
N GLY A 260 -8.55 1.15 -13.70
CA GLY A 260 -8.91 0.38 -12.49
C GLY A 260 -10.40 0.48 -12.17
N LYS A 261 -10.92 -0.42 -11.32
CA LYS A 261 -12.35 -0.45 -10.93
C LYS A 261 -12.81 0.85 -10.25
N ASP A 262 -11.95 1.44 -9.42
CA ASP A 262 -12.27 2.64 -8.65
C ASP A 262 -12.31 3.88 -9.56
N SER A 263 -11.41 3.97 -10.53
CA SER A 263 -11.42 5.05 -11.53
C SER A 263 -12.51 4.88 -12.59
N LEU A 264 -12.90 3.64 -12.92
CA LEU A 264 -14.06 3.36 -13.78
C LEU A 264 -15.37 3.76 -13.09
N CYS A 265 -15.58 3.35 -11.84
CA CYS A 265 -16.77 3.73 -11.07
C CYS A 265 -16.91 5.25 -10.99
N LEU A 266 -15.79 5.95 -10.71
CA LEU A 266 -15.79 7.41 -10.75
C LEU A 266 -16.11 7.98 -12.14
N LEU A 267 -15.53 7.45 -13.21
CA LEU A 267 -15.75 7.93 -14.57
C LEU A 267 -17.24 7.86 -14.93
N LEU A 268 -17.91 6.75 -14.64
CA LEU A 268 -19.35 6.58 -14.87
C LEU A 268 -20.19 7.60 -14.07
N LEU A 269 -19.85 7.81 -12.80
CA LEU A 269 -20.53 8.80 -11.96
C LEU A 269 -20.38 10.24 -12.49
N VAL A 270 -19.21 10.58 -13.02
CA VAL A 270 -18.96 11.90 -13.60
C VAL A 270 -19.67 12.04 -14.94
N LEU A 271 -19.59 11.02 -15.80
CA LEU A 271 -20.24 10.99 -17.12
C LEU A 271 -21.76 11.20 -16.99
N GLU A 272 -22.38 10.55 -16.03
CA GLU A 272 -23.82 10.74 -15.79
C GLU A 272 -24.19 12.06 -15.13
N ALA A 273 -23.29 12.63 -14.31
CA ALA A 273 -23.56 13.90 -13.67
C ALA A 273 -23.37 15.09 -14.63
N LEU A 274 -22.38 15.01 -15.54
CA LEU A 274 -21.90 16.15 -16.32
C LEU A 274 -21.98 15.95 -17.85
N GLY A 275 -22.26 14.73 -18.33
CA GLY A 275 -22.10 14.38 -19.73
C GLY A 275 -20.64 14.17 -20.15
N PRO A 276 -20.36 14.09 -21.46
CA PRO A 276 -19.00 13.87 -21.98
C PRO A 276 -17.98 14.89 -21.46
N ILE A 277 -16.92 14.41 -20.82
CA ILE A 277 -15.92 15.22 -20.13
C ILE A 277 -14.51 14.80 -20.55
N ASP A 278 -13.54 15.70 -20.38
CA ASP A 278 -12.15 15.40 -20.72
C ASP A 278 -11.59 14.34 -19.76
N VAL A 279 -10.94 13.33 -20.31
CA VAL A 279 -10.35 12.21 -19.59
C VAL A 279 -8.90 12.07 -20.00
N PHE A 280 -8.01 11.83 -19.04
CA PHE A 280 -6.62 11.54 -19.36
C PHE A 280 -6.14 10.24 -18.70
N PHE A 281 -5.24 9.57 -19.41
CA PHE A 281 -4.46 8.44 -18.94
C PHE A 281 -2.96 8.73 -19.17
N ILE A 282 -2.17 8.60 -18.11
CA ILE A 282 -0.70 8.70 -18.19
C ILE A 282 -0.14 7.28 -18.15
N ASP A 283 0.42 6.85 -19.28
CA ASP A 283 1.16 5.61 -19.39
C ASP A 283 2.59 5.83 -18.87
N THR A 284 2.92 5.18 -17.76
CA THR A 284 4.24 5.31 -17.11
C THR A 284 5.34 4.49 -17.80
N GLY A 285 5.02 3.73 -18.86
CA GLY A 285 5.92 2.80 -19.53
C GLY A 285 6.13 1.49 -18.77
N ILE A 286 5.46 1.33 -17.63
CA ILE A 286 5.46 0.13 -16.78
C ILE A 286 4.03 -0.18 -16.29
N GLU A 287 3.02 0.18 -17.06
CA GLU A 287 1.65 -0.32 -16.89
C GLU A 287 1.54 -1.70 -17.56
N PHE A 288 0.57 -2.51 -17.16
CA PHE A 288 0.25 -3.75 -17.88
C PHE A 288 -0.33 -3.43 -19.25
N ASP A 289 0.09 -4.14 -20.30
CA ASP A 289 -0.41 -3.94 -21.65
C ASP A 289 -1.93 -4.17 -21.72
N GLU A 290 -2.45 -5.16 -20.98
CA GLU A 290 -3.89 -5.41 -20.82
C GLU A 290 -4.61 -4.21 -20.24
N THR A 291 -3.98 -3.48 -19.30
CA THR A 291 -4.58 -2.28 -18.70
C THR A 291 -4.58 -1.11 -19.66
N VAL A 292 -3.53 -0.95 -20.46
CA VAL A 292 -3.47 0.08 -21.50
C VAL A 292 -4.53 -0.19 -22.56
N GLU A 293 -4.65 -1.42 -23.04
CA GLU A 293 -5.63 -1.76 -24.07
C GLU A 293 -7.06 -1.68 -23.55
N TYR A 294 -7.33 -2.27 -22.38
CA TYR A 294 -8.61 -2.13 -21.69
C TYR A 294 -9.03 -0.66 -21.54
N THR A 295 -8.08 0.22 -21.17
CA THR A 295 -8.36 1.65 -21.01
C THR A 295 -8.79 2.30 -22.32
N LYS A 296 -8.15 1.98 -23.45
CA LYS A 296 -8.52 2.53 -24.75
C LYS A 296 -9.87 2.03 -25.22
N GLU A 297 -10.12 0.73 -25.07
CA GLU A 297 -11.38 0.10 -25.47
C GLU A 297 -12.56 0.62 -24.65
N ILE A 298 -12.46 0.69 -23.32
CA ILE A 298 -13.57 1.14 -22.47
C ILE A 298 -13.90 2.63 -22.73
N ILE A 299 -12.91 3.45 -23.04
CA ILE A 299 -13.12 4.84 -23.45
C ILE A 299 -13.89 4.92 -24.76
N ARG A 300 -13.60 4.01 -25.71
CA ARG A 300 -14.34 3.91 -26.98
C ARG A 300 -15.77 3.45 -26.75
N GLU A 301 -15.98 2.42 -25.93
CA GLU A 301 -17.30 1.91 -25.54
C GLU A 301 -18.17 2.99 -24.87
N LEU A 302 -17.56 3.88 -24.07
CA LEU A 302 -18.24 4.99 -23.40
C LEU A 302 -18.43 6.24 -24.29
N GLY A 303 -17.99 6.21 -25.56
CA GLY A 303 -18.14 7.34 -26.49
C GLY A 303 -17.28 8.55 -26.11
N LEU A 304 -16.13 8.34 -25.47
CA LEU A 304 -15.24 9.40 -24.96
C LEU A 304 -13.96 9.58 -25.78
N THR A 305 -13.86 8.97 -26.97
CA THR A 305 -12.65 9.00 -27.80
C THR A 305 -12.17 10.42 -28.11
N ASP A 306 -13.06 11.35 -28.46
CA ASP A 306 -12.71 12.74 -28.80
C ASP A 306 -12.28 13.58 -27.59
N LYS A 307 -12.53 13.08 -26.38
CA LYS A 307 -12.22 13.74 -25.11
C LYS A 307 -11.13 13.02 -24.32
N PHE A 308 -10.52 11.99 -24.93
CA PHE A 308 -9.51 11.18 -24.28
C PHE A 308 -8.10 11.61 -24.68
N THR A 309 -7.28 11.94 -23.69
CA THR A 309 -5.85 12.14 -23.87
C THR A 309 -5.07 10.95 -23.31
N TYR A 310 -4.42 10.21 -24.20
CA TYR A 310 -3.39 9.25 -23.85
C TYR A 310 -2.02 9.93 -23.96
N LYS A 311 -1.24 9.91 -22.87
CA LYS A 311 0.14 10.42 -22.85
C LYS A 311 1.07 9.38 -22.28
N LYS A 312 2.05 8.96 -23.09
CA LYS A 312 3.14 8.09 -22.67
C LYS A 312 4.29 8.91 -22.08
N SER A 313 4.83 8.43 -20.96
CA SER A 313 5.97 9.04 -20.28
C SER A 313 7.16 9.17 -21.22
N LYS A 314 7.79 10.35 -21.23
CA LYS A 314 9.07 10.57 -21.93
C LYS A 314 10.23 9.96 -21.15
N GLU A 315 10.12 9.95 -19.82
CA GLU A 315 11.11 9.38 -18.93
C GLU A 315 11.02 7.85 -18.91
N SER A 316 12.15 7.19 -19.15
CA SER A 316 12.27 5.74 -19.05
C SER A 316 12.41 5.30 -17.58
N PHE A 317 11.55 4.37 -17.14
CA PHE A 317 11.67 3.76 -15.82
C PHE A 317 13.03 3.09 -15.63
N TRP A 318 13.49 2.35 -16.64
CA TRP A 318 14.69 1.54 -16.57
C TRP A 318 15.97 2.38 -16.52
N GLU A 319 16.05 3.47 -17.29
CA GLU A 319 17.20 4.39 -17.24
C GLU A 319 17.32 5.09 -15.87
N ASN A 320 16.18 5.36 -15.22
CA ASN A 320 16.16 6.00 -13.91
C ASN A 320 16.48 5.03 -12.77
N LEU A 321 16.41 3.71 -12.98
CA LEU A 321 16.77 2.71 -11.96
C LEU A 321 18.26 2.76 -11.61
N GLU A 322 19.13 3.02 -12.58
CA GLU A 322 20.57 3.11 -12.32
C GLU A 322 20.90 4.28 -11.38
N LYS A 323 20.15 5.38 -11.50
CA LYS A 323 20.34 6.63 -10.74
C LYS A 323 19.69 6.60 -9.37
N PHE A 324 18.46 6.10 -9.30
CA PHE A 324 17.66 6.15 -8.07
C PHE A 324 17.63 4.83 -7.31
N GLY A 325 18.03 3.73 -7.94
CA GLY A 325 17.82 2.38 -7.45
C GLY A 325 16.34 1.95 -7.49
N PRO A 326 16.03 0.74 -7.00
CA PRO A 326 14.66 0.25 -6.99
C PRO A 326 13.74 1.20 -6.20
N PRO A 327 12.52 1.44 -6.70
CA PRO A 327 11.52 2.20 -5.96
C PRO A 327 11.10 1.44 -4.71
N ALA A 328 10.81 2.17 -3.63
CA ALA A 328 10.34 1.60 -2.37
C ALA A 328 9.10 2.35 -1.87
N LYS A 329 8.32 1.78 -0.94
CA LYS A 329 7.10 2.37 -0.38
C LYS A 329 7.36 3.75 0.26
N ASP A 330 8.50 3.86 0.92
CA ASP A 330 9.05 5.06 1.56
C ASP A 330 9.93 5.90 0.62
N TYR A 331 10.24 5.41 -0.58
CA TYR A 331 11.01 6.10 -1.60
C TYR A 331 10.42 5.89 -3.00
N ARG A 332 9.24 6.48 -3.21
CA ARG A 332 8.47 6.37 -4.47
C ARG A 332 8.89 7.42 -5.49
N TRP A 333 10.16 7.42 -5.87
CA TRP A 333 10.70 8.38 -6.85
C TRP A 333 9.95 8.30 -8.19
N CYS A 334 9.56 7.10 -8.62
CA CYS A 334 8.82 6.88 -9.87
C CYS A 334 7.48 7.62 -9.91
N CYS A 335 6.78 7.76 -8.78
CA CYS A 335 5.55 8.56 -8.72
C CYS A 335 5.82 10.05 -9.01
N LYS A 336 6.98 10.58 -8.63
CA LYS A 336 7.32 11.99 -8.84
C LYS A 336 7.88 12.23 -10.23
N VAL A 337 8.88 11.44 -10.60
CA VAL A 337 9.65 11.60 -11.84
C VAL A 337 8.85 11.17 -13.06
N ILE A 338 8.18 10.01 -12.98
CA ILE A 338 7.52 9.43 -14.15
C ILE A 338 6.05 9.85 -14.17
N LYS A 339 5.33 9.74 -13.05
CA LYS A 339 3.89 10.02 -13.05
C LYS A 339 3.56 11.51 -12.95
N LEU A 340 4.00 12.19 -11.89
CA LEU A 340 3.57 13.56 -11.63
C LEU A 340 4.18 14.58 -12.61
N ALA A 341 5.40 14.38 -13.09
CA ALA A 341 5.99 15.23 -14.12
C ALA A 341 5.15 15.20 -15.40
N ASN A 342 4.79 14.02 -15.90
CA ASN A 342 3.94 13.89 -17.09
C ASN A 342 2.52 14.46 -16.93
N VAL A 343 1.94 14.38 -15.73
CA VAL A 343 0.67 15.08 -15.44
C VAL A 343 0.86 16.60 -15.47
N THR A 344 1.98 17.10 -14.94
CA THR A 344 2.33 18.53 -14.98
C THR A 344 2.45 19.01 -16.42
N ASP A 345 3.16 18.27 -17.26
CA ASP A 345 3.32 18.59 -18.67
C ASP A 345 1.97 18.58 -19.40
N PHE A 346 1.13 17.57 -19.14
CA PHE A 346 -0.22 17.50 -19.69
C PHE A 346 -1.05 18.75 -19.32
N PHE A 347 -1.01 19.17 -18.05
CA PHE A 347 -1.74 20.38 -17.63
C PHE A 347 -1.18 21.66 -18.23
N ASN A 348 0.15 21.78 -18.34
CA ASN A 348 0.78 22.92 -18.99
C ASN A 348 0.44 23.03 -20.48
N GLU A 349 0.36 21.90 -21.17
CA GLU A 349 0.02 21.83 -22.60
C GLU A 349 -1.47 22.12 -22.85
N GLN A 350 -2.38 21.50 -22.07
CA GLN A 350 -3.83 21.58 -22.31
C GLN A 350 -4.51 22.76 -21.60
N TYR A 351 -4.00 23.15 -20.43
CA TYR A 351 -4.64 24.13 -19.55
C TYR A 351 -3.63 25.19 -19.04
N PRO A 352 -2.89 25.87 -19.94
CA PRO A 352 -1.79 26.74 -19.56
C PRO A 352 -2.23 27.84 -18.59
N GLY A 353 -1.52 27.95 -17.47
CA GLY A 353 -1.74 28.97 -16.44
C GLY A 353 -3.04 28.83 -15.64
N LYS A 354 -3.80 27.75 -15.81
CA LYS A 354 -5.08 27.54 -15.14
C LYS A 354 -4.97 26.47 -14.05
N LYS A 355 -5.74 26.63 -12.98
CA LYS A 355 -6.02 25.51 -12.07
C LYS A 355 -7.01 24.56 -12.73
N VAL A 356 -6.84 23.26 -12.51
CA VAL A 356 -7.64 22.19 -13.10
C VAL A 356 -8.30 21.38 -11.99
N VAL A 357 -9.62 21.22 -12.08
CA VAL A 357 -10.38 20.32 -11.20
C VAL A 357 -10.21 18.90 -11.73
N THR A 358 -9.54 18.04 -10.96
CA THR A 358 -9.29 16.65 -11.35
C THR A 358 -10.10 15.71 -10.48
N PHE A 359 -11.05 14.99 -11.07
CA PHE A 359 -11.73 13.89 -10.41
C PHE A 359 -10.82 12.65 -10.33
N ILE A 360 -10.64 12.10 -9.12
CA ILE A 360 -9.72 10.99 -8.81
C ILE A 360 -10.42 9.89 -8.01
N GLY A 361 -10.27 8.64 -8.45
CA GLY A 361 -10.92 7.46 -7.85
C GLY A 361 -10.24 6.95 -6.59
N SER A 362 -9.98 7.81 -5.60
CA SER A 362 -9.34 7.40 -4.33
C SER A 362 -10.35 7.24 -3.20
N ARG A 363 -10.13 6.23 -2.34
CA ARG A 363 -11.01 5.88 -1.22
C ARG A 363 -10.26 5.85 0.11
N GLN A 364 -10.94 6.26 1.19
CA GLN A 364 -10.38 6.26 2.54
C GLN A 364 -9.98 4.85 3.01
N TYR A 365 -10.66 3.81 2.51
CA TYR A 365 -10.45 2.42 2.89
C TYR A 365 -9.23 1.77 2.21
N GLU A 366 -8.51 2.49 1.34
CA GLU A 366 -7.29 1.96 0.70
C GLU A 366 -6.10 1.90 1.67
N SER A 367 -5.95 2.91 2.55
CA SER A 367 -4.84 3.00 3.50
C SER A 367 -5.08 4.02 4.62
N ALA A 368 -4.29 3.94 5.69
CA ALA A 368 -4.34 4.91 6.80
C ALA A 368 -4.05 6.36 6.34
N SER A 369 -3.16 6.55 5.36
CA SER A 369 -2.90 7.87 4.77
C SER A 369 -4.13 8.39 4.01
N ARG A 370 -4.74 7.54 3.16
CA ARG A 370 -5.96 7.93 2.43
C ARG A 370 -7.13 8.26 3.33
N ARG A 371 -7.20 7.68 4.52
CA ARG A 371 -8.24 8.02 5.52
C ARG A 371 -8.16 9.47 6.00
N GLN A 372 -6.96 10.06 6.01
CA GLN A 372 -6.75 11.44 6.45
C GLN A 372 -6.99 12.46 5.32
N ASP A 373 -7.05 12.01 4.06
CA ASP A 373 -7.28 12.88 2.92
C ASP A 373 -8.68 13.53 2.99
N ARG A 374 -8.76 14.80 2.57
CA ARG A 374 -10.04 15.48 2.37
C ARG A 374 -10.63 15.07 1.03
N LYS A 375 -11.96 15.18 0.88
CA LYS A 375 -12.63 14.93 -0.42
C LYS A 375 -12.20 15.91 -1.52
N ILE A 376 -11.83 17.13 -1.14
CA ILE A 376 -11.26 18.15 -2.02
C ILE A 376 -9.90 18.53 -1.42
N TRP A 377 -8.85 18.44 -2.21
CA TRP A 377 -7.48 18.62 -1.77
C TRP A 377 -6.61 19.21 -2.88
N THR A 378 -5.42 19.69 -2.52
CA THR A 378 -4.43 20.24 -3.47
C THR A 378 -3.11 19.53 -3.27
N ASN A 379 -2.42 19.19 -4.36
CA ASN A 379 -1.12 18.53 -4.30
C ASN A 379 0.00 19.58 -4.22
N LEU A 380 0.90 19.46 -3.24
CA LEU A 380 2.09 20.33 -3.17
C LEU A 380 3.02 20.16 -4.38
N PHE A 381 3.06 18.95 -4.98
CA PHE A 381 3.89 18.66 -6.15
C PHE A 381 3.19 18.94 -7.48
N LEU A 382 1.88 19.22 -7.45
CA LEU A 382 1.10 19.57 -8.63
C LEU A 382 0.13 20.70 -8.27
N PRO A 383 0.63 21.95 -8.05
CA PRO A 383 -0.19 23.05 -7.51
C PRO A 383 -1.34 23.49 -8.43
N GLN A 384 -1.25 23.18 -9.73
CA GLN A 384 -2.33 23.40 -10.69
C GLN A 384 -3.53 22.47 -10.45
N GLN A 385 -3.34 21.33 -9.75
CA GLN A 385 -4.39 20.36 -9.49
C GLN A 385 -5.23 20.70 -8.26
N ILE A 386 -6.55 20.72 -8.46
CA ILE A 386 -7.55 20.61 -7.40
C ILE A 386 -8.13 19.19 -7.48
N GLY A 387 -7.66 18.31 -6.60
CA GLY A 387 -8.09 16.91 -6.56
C GLY A 387 -9.45 16.77 -5.89
N VAL A 388 -10.35 15.99 -6.51
CA VAL A 388 -11.70 15.74 -6.03
C VAL A 388 -11.99 14.24 -6.02
N SER A 389 -12.41 13.70 -4.87
CA SER A 389 -12.68 12.26 -4.67
C SER A 389 -14.14 12.00 -4.29
N PRO A 390 -15.09 11.92 -5.26
CA PRO A 390 -16.51 11.70 -4.98
C PRO A 390 -16.81 10.40 -4.22
N ILE A 391 -16.12 9.32 -4.58
CA ILE A 391 -16.29 7.98 -3.99
C ILE A 391 -15.45 7.75 -2.73
N HIS A 392 -14.88 8.80 -2.13
CA HIS A 392 -13.92 8.68 -1.03
C HIS A 392 -14.39 7.82 0.16
N LYS A 393 -15.70 7.82 0.45
CA LYS A 393 -16.32 7.05 1.55
C LYS A 393 -16.99 5.75 1.10
N TRP A 394 -16.83 5.34 -0.16
CA TRP A 394 -17.44 4.10 -0.66
C TRP A 394 -16.59 2.89 -0.20
N PRO A 395 -17.20 1.85 0.39
CA PRO A 395 -16.52 0.57 0.57
C PRO A 395 -16.32 -0.11 -0.79
N VAL A 396 -15.33 -0.98 -0.91
CA VAL A 396 -15.01 -1.64 -2.19
C VAL A 396 -16.13 -2.53 -2.70
N LEU A 397 -16.91 -3.16 -1.81
CA LEU A 397 -18.06 -3.97 -2.20
C LEU A 397 -19.11 -3.14 -2.95
N LEU A 398 -19.34 -1.89 -2.52
CA LEU A 398 -20.26 -0.98 -3.20
C LEU A 398 -19.75 -0.60 -4.60
N VAL A 399 -18.42 -0.43 -4.76
CA VAL A 399 -17.81 -0.18 -6.07
C VAL A 399 -18.09 -1.36 -7.00
N TRP A 400 -17.85 -2.59 -6.55
CA TRP A 400 -18.15 -3.79 -7.32
C TRP A 400 -19.63 -3.91 -7.67
N MET A 401 -20.52 -3.77 -6.68
CA MET A 401 -21.96 -3.82 -6.90
C MET A 401 -22.44 -2.76 -7.89
N TYR A 402 -21.91 -1.54 -7.82
CA TYR A 402 -22.24 -0.48 -8.77
C TYR A 402 -21.80 -0.80 -10.21
N LEU A 403 -20.60 -1.34 -10.39
CA LEU A 403 -20.09 -1.72 -11.71
C LEU A 403 -20.89 -2.88 -12.31
N LEU A 404 -21.24 -3.89 -11.49
CA LEU A 404 -22.12 -4.99 -11.89
C LEU A 404 -23.53 -4.48 -12.23
N PHE A 405 -24.09 -3.59 -11.41
CA PHE A 405 -25.38 -2.94 -11.68
C PHE A 405 -25.39 -2.18 -13.01
N ARG A 406 -24.27 -1.53 -13.36
CA ARG A 406 -24.09 -0.84 -14.64
C ARG A 406 -23.80 -1.76 -15.82
N LYS A 407 -23.58 -3.05 -15.57
CA LYS A 407 -23.23 -4.07 -16.59
C LYS A 407 -22.08 -3.61 -17.50
N VAL A 408 -21.12 -2.91 -16.91
CA VAL A 408 -19.94 -2.39 -17.62
C VAL A 408 -18.82 -3.41 -17.59
N ARG A 409 -18.00 -3.46 -18.64
CA ARG A 409 -16.79 -4.28 -18.63
C ARG A 409 -15.81 -3.76 -17.57
N ILE A 410 -15.24 -4.68 -16.80
CA ILE A 410 -14.24 -4.41 -15.77
C ILE A 410 -12.89 -4.95 -16.26
N ASN A 411 -11.78 -4.30 -15.86
CA ASN A 411 -10.45 -4.71 -16.26
C ASN A 411 -10.19 -6.21 -15.98
N PRO A 412 -9.80 -6.99 -16.99
CA PRO A 412 -9.70 -8.46 -16.88
C PRO A 412 -8.73 -8.94 -15.80
N LEU A 413 -7.68 -8.17 -15.49
CA LEU A 413 -6.67 -8.55 -14.49
C LEU A 413 -7.26 -8.73 -13.08
N TYR A 414 -8.40 -8.11 -12.76
CA TYR A 414 -9.08 -8.38 -11.48
C TYR A 414 -9.58 -9.81 -11.38
N PHE A 415 -9.96 -10.43 -12.51
CA PHE A 415 -10.44 -11.81 -12.55
C PHE A 415 -9.29 -12.81 -12.54
N GLU A 416 -8.09 -12.41 -12.96
CA GLU A 416 -6.84 -13.21 -12.83
C GLU A 416 -6.23 -13.19 -11.42
N GLY A 417 -6.84 -12.48 -10.46
CA GLY A 417 -6.47 -12.53 -9.04
C GLY A 417 -5.74 -11.29 -8.51
N TYR A 418 -5.48 -10.28 -9.34
CA TYR A 418 -4.98 -8.98 -8.88
C TYR A 418 -6.07 -8.24 -8.09
N LYS A 419 -5.72 -7.71 -6.91
CA LYS A 419 -6.66 -6.90 -6.09
C LYS A 419 -6.50 -5.42 -6.33
N ARG A 420 -5.33 -5.01 -6.81
CA ARG A 420 -5.01 -3.64 -7.19
C ARG A 420 -4.22 -3.65 -8.49
N ILE A 421 -4.71 -2.89 -9.46
CA ILE A 421 -4.05 -2.66 -10.74
C ILE A 421 -3.35 -1.31 -10.68
N GLY A 422 -2.09 -1.29 -11.11
CA GLY A 422 -1.24 -0.11 -11.25
C GLY A 422 0.05 -0.52 -11.92
N CYS A 423 1.11 0.28 -11.76
CA CYS A 423 2.40 -0.02 -12.38
C CYS A 423 2.95 -1.39 -11.93
N ILE A 424 3.48 -2.17 -12.87
CA ILE A 424 3.97 -3.55 -12.72
C ILE A 424 4.94 -3.68 -11.53
N TYR A 425 5.95 -2.80 -11.48
CA TYR A 425 7.02 -2.84 -10.46
C TYR A 425 6.74 -1.97 -9.22
N CYS A 426 5.46 -1.70 -8.92
CA CYS A 426 5.11 -0.83 -7.79
C CYS A 426 5.51 -1.47 -6.45
N PRO A 427 6.28 -0.78 -5.59
CA PRO A 427 6.66 -1.33 -4.27
C PRO A 427 5.47 -1.46 -3.31
N ALA A 428 4.32 -0.86 -3.64
CA ALA A 428 3.08 -1.01 -2.89
C ALA A 428 2.32 -2.31 -3.21
N THR A 429 2.72 -3.04 -4.24
CA THR A 429 2.17 -4.35 -4.63
C THR A 429 2.61 -5.43 -3.64
N LYS A 430 1.72 -6.39 -3.37
CA LYS A 430 1.99 -7.48 -2.43
C LYS A 430 2.94 -8.51 -3.06
N LEU A 431 3.71 -9.22 -2.24
CA LEU A 431 4.65 -10.24 -2.73
C LEU A 431 3.91 -11.40 -3.38
N SER A 432 2.74 -11.74 -2.83
CA SER A 432 1.79 -12.66 -3.46
C SER A 432 1.40 -12.25 -4.89
N GLU A 433 1.16 -10.97 -5.15
CA GLU A 433 0.86 -10.46 -6.51
C GLU A 433 2.12 -10.42 -7.39
N PHE A 434 3.31 -10.28 -6.83
CA PHE A 434 4.57 -10.48 -7.56
C PHE A 434 4.80 -11.96 -7.95
N GLN A 435 4.37 -12.91 -7.11
CA GLN A 435 4.39 -14.33 -7.52
C GLN A 435 3.38 -14.59 -8.65
N LEU A 436 2.22 -13.93 -8.61
CA LEU A 436 1.26 -13.99 -9.71
C LEU A 436 1.84 -13.39 -11.01
N LEU A 437 2.63 -12.33 -10.92
CA LEU A 437 3.36 -11.78 -12.08
C LEU A 437 4.27 -12.85 -12.72
N ARG A 438 4.95 -13.68 -11.92
CA ARG A 438 5.78 -14.78 -12.43
C ARG A 438 4.97 -15.82 -13.20
N GLU A 439 3.72 -16.04 -12.80
CA GLU A 439 2.84 -17.02 -13.45
C GLU A 439 2.22 -16.47 -14.74
N LEU A 440 1.81 -15.20 -14.76
CA LEU A 440 1.09 -14.59 -15.89
C LEU A 440 2.02 -13.90 -16.92
N HIS A 441 3.12 -13.31 -16.45
CA HIS A 441 4.07 -12.53 -17.25
C HIS A 441 5.52 -12.85 -16.84
N PRO A 442 6.00 -14.08 -17.09
CA PRO A 442 7.32 -14.53 -16.65
C PRO A 442 8.44 -13.62 -17.17
N GLU A 443 8.35 -13.11 -18.39
CA GLU A 443 9.33 -12.19 -18.98
C GLU A 443 9.44 -10.85 -18.23
N LEU A 444 8.31 -10.29 -17.78
CA LEU A 444 8.30 -9.05 -16.99
C LEU A 444 8.85 -9.29 -15.58
N TYR A 445 8.57 -10.45 -15.01
CA TYR A 445 9.09 -10.88 -13.71
C TYR A 445 10.60 -11.11 -13.76
N ASP A 446 11.09 -11.87 -14.74
CA ASP A 446 12.49 -12.25 -14.86
C ASP A 446 13.37 -11.02 -15.10
N ARG A 447 12.96 -10.10 -15.97
CA ARG A 447 13.66 -8.83 -16.19
C ARG A 447 13.82 -8.01 -14.90
N TRP A 448 12.79 -7.99 -14.05
CA TRP A 448 12.84 -7.28 -12.78
C TRP A 448 13.72 -7.98 -11.75
N MET A 449 13.63 -9.32 -11.69
CA MET A 449 14.45 -10.13 -10.79
C MET A 449 15.94 -10.08 -11.18
N GLU A 450 16.27 -10.05 -12.47
CA GLU A 450 17.62 -9.86 -12.96
C GLU A 450 18.20 -8.52 -12.46
N PHE A 451 17.47 -7.42 -12.64
CA PHE A 451 17.87 -6.12 -12.11
C PHE A 451 18.07 -6.15 -10.59
N LEU A 452 17.13 -6.71 -9.84
CA LEU A 452 17.21 -6.76 -8.38
C LEU A 452 18.36 -7.64 -7.88
N LYS A 453 18.63 -8.77 -8.53
CA LYS A 453 19.75 -9.65 -8.17
C LYS A 453 21.09 -8.98 -8.46
N GLY A 454 21.25 -8.37 -9.64
CA GLY A 454 22.44 -7.58 -9.94
C GLY A 454 22.63 -6.40 -8.98
N TRP A 455 21.52 -5.77 -8.54
CA TRP A 455 21.57 -4.76 -7.49
C TRP A 455 22.01 -5.33 -6.14
N ALA A 456 21.50 -6.49 -5.75
CA ALA A 456 21.89 -7.16 -4.51
C ALA A 456 23.38 -7.48 -4.51
N GLU A 457 23.90 -8.04 -5.60
CA GLU A 457 25.32 -8.36 -5.79
C GLU A 457 26.19 -7.11 -5.70
N LYS A 458 25.83 -6.04 -6.41
CA LYS A 458 26.56 -4.76 -6.42
C LYS A 458 26.78 -4.19 -5.03
N TYR A 459 25.86 -4.44 -4.10
CA TYR A 459 25.90 -3.89 -2.75
C TYR A 459 26.05 -4.94 -1.65
N ASN A 460 26.50 -6.15 -2.01
CA ASN A 460 26.77 -7.25 -1.09
C ASN A 460 25.58 -7.58 -0.18
N LEU A 461 24.39 -7.66 -0.77
CA LEU A 461 23.14 -8.06 -0.11
C LEU A 461 22.84 -9.52 -0.40
N SER A 462 22.09 -10.16 0.50
CA SER A 462 21.60 -11.52 0.26
C SER A 462 20.69 -11.55 -0.98
N PRO A 463 20.79 -12.56 -1.87
CA PRO A 463 19.84 -12.75 -2.98
C PRO A 463 18.38 -12.81 -2.52
N VAL A 464 18.16 -13.27 -1.29
CA VAL A 464 16.86 -13.33 -0.61
C VAL A 464 16.23 -11.93 -0.43
N TRP A 465 17.05 -10.87 -0.42
CA TRP A 465 16.58 -9.47 -0.44
C TRP A 465 15.65 -9.19 -1.63
N ALA A 466 16.04 -9.66 -2.82
CA ALA A 466 15.25 -9.53 -4.03
C ALA A 466 14.01 -10.43 -3.95
N GLU A 467 14.21 -11.71 -3.69
CA GLU A 467 13.17 -12.75 -3.75
C GLU A 467 12.04 -12.57 -2.74
N ARG A 468 12.37 -12.09 -1.53
CA ARG A 468 11.40 -11.87 -0.44
C ARG A 468 10.85 -10.44 -0.42
N GLY A 469 11.22 -9.64 -1.41
CA GLY A 469 10.69 -8.31 -1.61
C GLY A 469 11.10 -7.32 -0.52
N PHE A 470 12.31 -7.46 0.04
CA PHE A 470 12.87 -6.51 1.00
C PHE A 470 13.19 -5.15 0.36
N TRP A 471 13.51 -5.13 -0.93
CA TRP A 471 13.69 -3.91 -1.74
C TRP A 471 12.50 -2.93 -1.70
N ARG A 472 11.29 -3.42 -1.35
CA ARG A 472 10.05 -2.61 -1.32
C ARG A 472 10.03 -1.58 -0.18
N THR A 473 10.97 -1.59 0.75
CA THR A 473 11.12 -0.57 1.80
C THR A 473 12.60 -0.31 2.03
N ARG A 474 13.02 0.96 2.16
CA ARG A 474 14.42 1.29 2.50
C ARG A 474 14.66 1.32 3.99
N LYS A 475 13.76 1.93 4.75
CA LYS A 475 13.84 2.00 6.21
C LYS A 475 13.37 0.68 6.82
N PHE A 476 14.30 -0.12 7.35
CA PHE A 476 14.01 -1.38 8.03
C PHE A 476 13.43 -1.15 9.44
N LYS A 477 12.20 -0.62 9.51
CA LYS A 477 11.54 -0.24 10.77
C LYS A 477 10.19 -0.94 10.98
N GLU A 478 9.66 -1.59 9.95
CA GLU A 478 8.39 -2.30 10.05
C GLU A 478 8.58 -3.63 10.78
N ARG A 479 7.86 -3.82 11.89
CA ARG A 479 7.89 -5.07 12.67
C ARG A 479 7.66 -6.34 11.83
N GLY A 480 6.85 -6.23 10.77
CA GLY A 480 6.62 -7.35 9.86
C GLY A 480 7.86 -7.75 9.06
N GLN A 481 8.69 -6.77 8.67
CA GLN A 481 9.96 -7.01 7.97
C GLN A 481 11.01 -7.61 8.89
N ILE A 482 11.13 -7.06 10.11
CA ILE A 482 12.04 -7.56 11.14
C ILE A 482 11.71 -9.03 11.44
N ASN A 483 10.43 -9.32 11.70
CA ASN A 483 9.98 -10.69 11.95
C ASN A 483 10.28 -11.63 10.77
N LEU A 484 10.06 -11.17 9.53
CA LEU A 484 10.37 -11.96 8.34
C LEU A 484 11.87 -12.26 8.25
N ALA A 485 12.73 -11.26 8.42
CA ALA A 485 14.19 -11.44 8.41
C ALA A 485 14.66 -12.41 9.50
N THR A 486 14.11 -12.30 10.71
CA THR A 486 14.38 -13.25 11.79
C THR A 486 13.92 -14.67 11.45
N GLU A 487 12.73 -14.83 10.84
CA GLU A 487 12.18 -16.15 10.46
C GLU A 487 13.05 -16.86 9.41
N ILE A 488 13.68 -16.11 8.51
CA ILE A 488 14.57 -16.64 7.46
C ILE A 488 16.05 -16.63 7.85
N GLY A 489 16.40 -16.17 9.06
CA GLY A 489 17.77 -16.16 9.57
C GLY A 489 18.70 -15.13 8.94
N LEU A 490 18.18 -14.03 8.37
CA LEU A 490 19.00 -12.95 7.83
C LEU A 490 19.28 -11.87 8.86
N SER A 491 20.53 -11.38 8.86
CA SER A 491 20.92 -10.19 9.60
C SER A 491 20.48 -8.90 8.90
N GLU A 492 20.43 -7.79 9.64
CA GLU A 492 20.11 -6.48 9.07
C GLU A 492 21.12 -6.03 7.99
N GLU A 493 22.39 -6.40 8.13
CA GLU A 493 23.46 -6.03 7.22
C GLU A 493 23.30 -6.67 5.83
N GLU A 494 22.66 -7.83 5.76
CA GLU A 494 22.41 -8.59 4.53
C GLU A 494 21.21 -8.08 3.73
N ILE A 495 20.39 -7.21 4.33
CA ILE A 495 19.12 -6.73 3.74
C ILE A 495 19.02 -5.19 3.67
N ILE A 496 19.81 -4.46 4.45
CA ILE A 496 19.87 -3.00 4.41
C ILE A 496 20.89 -2.55 3.38
N TRP A 497 20.38 -2.20 2.20
CA TRP A 497 21.17 -1.60 1.13
C TRP A 497 21.67 -0.19 1.46
N GLN A 498 20.78 0.67 1.94
CA GLN A 498 21.16 2.02 2.37
C GLN A 498 21.66 1.97 3.80
N LYS A 499 22.92 1.51 3.96
CA LYS A 499 23.73 1.95 5.10
C LYS A 499 23.73 3.46 5.01
N GLU A 500 23.38 4.17 6.09
CA GLU A 500 23.34 5.62 6.07
C GLU A 500 24.75 6.20 5.83
N GLU A 501 25.19 6.26 4.58
CA GLU A 501 26.21 7.22 4.12
C GLU A 501 25.54 8.58 3.90
N LYS A 502 24.73 9.00 4.88
CA LYS A 502 24.33 10.39 4.98
C LYS A 502 25.48 11.12 5.64
N LEU A 503 25.73 12.35 5.20
CA LEU A 503 26.46 13.32 6.02
C LEU A 503 25.92 13.26 7.46
N LYS A 504 26.73 12.83 8.43
CA LYS A 504 26.34 12.82 9.84
C LYS A 504 26.67 14.16 10.42
N ILE A 505 25.63 14.89 10.84
CA ILE A 505 25.79 16.25 11.34
C ILE A 505 25.69 16.21 12.86
N HIS A 506 26.78 16.55 13.52
CA HIS A 506 26.93 16.64 14.96
C HIS A 506 26.94 18.11 15.35
N LEU A 507 25.86 18.62 15.94
CA LEU A 507 25.84 19.97 16.51
C LEU A 507 26.21 19.92 17.99
N ALA A 508 27.02 20.87 18.46
CA ALA A 508 27.25 21.09 19.87
C ALA A 508 25.93 21.48 20.57
N LYS A 509 25.72 20.97 21.79
CA LYS A 509 24.48 21.26 22.54
C LYS A 509 24.47 22.73 22.98
N GLY A 510 23.50 23.48 22.46
CA GLY A 510 23.21 24.83 22.90
C GLY A 510 23.82 25.91 21.99
N ILE A 511 23.30 27.12 22.17
CA ILE A 511 23.74 28.31 21.46
C ILE A 511 24.74 29.04 22.36
N ASN A 512 26.01 29.13 21.95
CA ASN A 512 27.07 29.70 22.76
C ASN A 512 27.12 31.24 22.60
N PRO A 513 27.15 32.01 23.70
CA PRO A 513 27.34 33.46 23.63
C PRO A 513 28.78 33.79 23.19
N CYS A 514 28.93 34.70 22.24
CA CYS A 514 30.21 35.24 21.78
C CYS A 514 30.53 36.59 22.47
N GLN A 515 31.80 36.98 22.49
CA GLN A 515 32.28 38.21 23.14
C GLN A 515 31.62 39.52 22.64
N ASN A 516 30.96 39.50 21.47
CA ASN A 516 30.31 40.67 20.86
C ASN A 516 28.77 40.66 20.98
N GLY A 517 28.19 39.84 21.86
CA GLY A 517 26.73 39.72 22.01
C GLY A 517 26.02 38.93 20.90
N SER A 518 26.77 38.41 19.93
CA SER A 518 26.29 37.42 18.95
C SER A 518 26.30 36.02 19.54
N PHE A 519 25.58 35.11 18.91
CA PHE A 519 25.51 33.71 19.30
C PHE A 519 26.18 32.83 18.23
N SER A 520 26.72 31.68 18.62
CA SER A 520 27.26 30.69 17.70
C SER A 520 26.70 29.28 17.93
N ILE A 521 26.57 28.55 16.84
CA ILE A 521 26.36 27.11 16.82
C ILE A 521 27.56 26.51 16.10
N GLU A 522 28.22 25.59 16.78
CA GLU A 522 29.35 24.85 16.25
C GLU A 522 28.94 23.40 16.04
N GLY A 523 29.51 22.78 15.02
CA GLY A 523 29.25 21.39 14.73
C GLY A 523 30.30 20.78 13.81
N ARG A 524 30.10 19.51 13.51
CA ARG A 524 30.92 18.72 12.61
C ARG A 524 30.02 17.93 11.68
N ILE A 525 30.42 17.83 10.42
CA ILE A 525 29.78 17.04 9.39
C ILE A 525 30.75 15.93 9.00
N ASP A 526 30.41 14.68 9.31
CA ASP A 526 31.20 13.53 8.88
C ASP A 526 30.70 13.00 7.53
N GLY A 527 31.64 12.71 6.64
CA GLY A 527 31.39 12.20 5.29
C GLY A 527 32.07 13.05 4.20
N TYR A 528 31.99 12.61 2.95
CA TYR A 528 32.54 13.34 1.81
C TYR A 528 31.71 14.60 1.52
N LEU A 529 32.36 15.77 1.44
CA LEU A 529 31.74 17.04 1.11
C LEU A 529 32.04 17.44 -0.33
N ASP A 530 31.00 17.53 -1.17
CA ASP A 530 31.10 18.13 -2.50
C ASP A 530 31.18 19.67 -2.39
N ILE A 531 32.40 20.15 -2.14
CA ILE A 531 32.69 21.57 -1.93
C ILE A 531 32.19 22.45 -3.08
N LYS A 532 32.31 21.98 -4.33
CA LYS A 532 31.91 22.74 -5.53
C LYS A 532 30.40 22.95 -5.53
N ASN A 533 29.63 21.87 -5.35
CA ASN A 533 28.17 21.97 -5.40
C ASN A 533 27.57 22.61 -4.14
N ILE A 534 28.15 22.35 -2.96
CA ILE A 534 27.76 23.01 -1.70
C ILE A 534 27.98 24.53 -1.81
N THR A 535 29.13 24.98 -2.32
CA THR A 535 29.43 26.40 -2.54
C THR A 535 28.42 27.06 -3.48
N ASN A 536 28.01 26.35 -4.53
CA ASN A 536 27.01 26.86 -5.48
C ASN A 536 25.63 27.00 -4.81
N GLN A 537 25.13 25.93 -4.20
CA GLN A 537 23.76 25.89 -3.70
C GLN A 537 23.56 26.73 -2.43
N LEU A 538 24.58 26.86 -1.57
CA LEU A 538 24.54 27.81 -0.44
C LEU A 538 24.26 29.26 -0.90
N GLY A 539 24.49 29.57 -2.18
CA GLY A 539 24.10 30.83 -2.81
C GLY A 539 22.59 31.13 -2.76
N ILE A 540 21.75 30.13 -2.49
CA ILE A 540 20.30 30.31 -2.24
C ILE A 540 20.06 31.10 -0.96
N LEU A 541 20.94 31.00 0.05
CA LEU A 541 20.78 31.71 1.32
C LEU A 541 21.44 33.08 1.33
N GLY A 542 22.51 33.28 0.56
CA GLY A 542 23.25 34.53 0.57
C GLY A 542 24.51 34.53 -0.29
N THR A 543 25.44 35.41 0.06
CA THR A 543 26.68 35.58 -0.68
C THR A 543 27.71 34.57 -0.18
N VAL A 544 28.16 33.69 -1.07
CA VAL A 544 29.11 32.62 -0.75
C VAL A 544 30.47 32.90 -1.40
N LYS A 545 31.54 32.80 -0.61
CA LYS A 545 32.93 32.79 -1.06
C LYS A 545 33.58 31.48 -0.65
N PHE A 546 34.41 30.91 -1.53
CA PHE A 546 35.26 29.78 -1.20
C PHE A 546 36.71 30.26 -1.17
N SER A 547 37.40 30.04 -0.06
CA SER A 547 38.83 30.32 0.07
C SER A 547 39.61 29.03 -0.09
N GLN A 548 40.36 28.91 -1.18
CA GLN A 548 41.17 27.73 -1.47
C GLN A 548 42.35 27.59 -0.49
N ALA A 549 42.92 28.71 -0.02
CA ALA A 549 44.04 28.70 0.92
C ALA A 549 43.67 28.23 2.33
N LEU A 550 42.42 28.43 2.74
CA LEU A 550 41.91 28.06 4.07
C LEU A 550 40.92 26.87 4.02
N SER A 551 40.72 26.30 2.82
CA SER A 551 39.75 25.25 2.53
C SER A 551 38.39 25.46 3.20
N VAL A 552 37.86 26.68 3.11
CA VAL A 552 36.62 27.10 3.80
C VAL A 552 35.62 27.74 2.85
N ILE A 553 34.36 27.31 2.98
CA ILE A 553 33.20 27.95 2.38
C ILE A 553 32.62 28.94 3.39
N SER A 554 32.65 30.22 3.05
CA SER A 554 32.08 31.30 3.86
C SER A 554 30.81 31.85 3.21
N LEU A 555 29.67 31.64 3.87
CA LEU A 555 28.39 32.25 3.54
C LEU A 555 28.16 33.47 4.44
N ARG A 556 27.81 34.60 3.83
CA ARG A 556 27.35 35.81 4.53
C ARG A 556 25.95 36.17 4.08
N THR A 557 25.08 36.41 5.06
CA THR A 557 23.75 36.99 4.89
C THR A 557 23.65 38.26 5.74
N GLU A 558 22.52 38.96 5.67
CA GLU A 558 22.27 40.13 6.53
C GLU A 558 22.15 39.75 8.02
N ASN A 559 21.68 38.53 8.31
CA ASN A 559 21.27 38.12 9.66
C ASN A 559 22.21 37.11 10.33
N PHE A 560 22.94 36.33 9.54
CA PHE A 560 23.87 35.31 10.00
C PHE A 560 25.03 35.07 9.04
N SER A 561 26.09 34.44 9.54
CA SER A 561 27.22 33.96 8.77
C SER A 561 27.46 32.48 9.04
N LEU A 562 27.97 31.77 8.04
CA LEU A 562 28.37 30.38 8.14
C LEU A 562 29.76 30.20 7.57
N ASN A 563 30.58 29.42 8.27
CA ASN A 563 31.82 28.86 7.76
C ASN A 563 31.72 27.34 7.79
N LEU A 564 31.98 26.70 6.65
CA LEU A 564 32.08 25.24 6.52
C LEU A 564 33.48 24.92 5.99
N PHE A 565 34.26 24.21 6.79
CA PHE A 565 35.60 23.77 6.46
C PHE A 565 35.57 22.42 5.75
N SER A 566 36.58 22.13 4.92
CA SER A 566 36.66 20.88 4.16
C SER A 566 36.79 19.63 5.03
N ASP A 567 37.24 19.79 6.28
CA ASP A 567 37.34 18.72 7.28
C ASP A 567 35.99 18.39 7.96
N GLY A 568 34.92 19.08 7.57
CA GLY A 568 33.57 18.90 8.12
C GLY A 568 33.20 19.88 9.22
N THR A 569 34.13 20.70 9.72
CA THR A 569 33.82 21.65 10.79
C THR A 569 32.87 22.73 10.28
N ILE A 570 31.79 22.99 11.02
CA ILE A 570 30.80 24.02 10.71
C ILE A 570 30.65 25.00 11.87
N THR A 571 30.64 26.29 11.56
CA THR A 571 30.38 27.36 12.52
C THR A 571 29.35 28.30 11.93
N ILE A 572 28.25 28.49 12.65
CA ILE A 572 27.16 29.41 12.28
C ILE A 572 27.09 30.49 13.36
N ARG A 573 27.13 31.78 12.96
CA ARG A 573 27.08 32.92 13.89
C ARG A 573 25.94 33.87 13.51
N GLY A 574 25.14 34.29 14.49
CA GLY A 574 23.99 35.17 14.27
C GLY A 574 23.32 35.57 15.59
N SER A 575 22.13 36.18 15.52
CA SER A 575 21.28 36.36 16.71
C SER A 575 20.63 35.04 17.11
N LYS A 576 20.22 34.89 18.37
CA LYS A 576 19.61 33.65 18.86
C LYS A 576 18.39 33.20 18.03
N LYS A 577 17.48 34.13 17.75
CA LYS A 577 16.27 33.90 16.96
C LYS A 577 16.59 33.45 15.53
N GLU A 578 17.54 34.10 14.89
CA GLU A 578 17.94 33.79 13.51
C GLU A 578 18.60 32.42 13.38
N LEU A 579 19.38 32.02 14.38
CA LEU A 579 19.97 30.69 14.44
C LEU A 579 18.90 29.61 14.60
N GLU A 580 17.95 29.79 15.52
CA GLU A 580 16.83 28.85 15.72
C GLU A 580 15.98 28.67 14.45
N GLU A 581 15.78 29.73 13.66
CA GLU A 581 14.95 29.68 12.44
C GLU A 581 15.69 29.13 11.20
N ASN A 582 17.02 29.27 11.10
CA ASN A 582 17.75 28.98 9.85
C ASN A 582 18.66 27.74 9.90
N VAL A 583 19.01 27.19 11.08
CA VAL A 583 19.94 26.05 11.18
C VAL A 583 19.44 24.85 10.38
N ASP A 584 18.18 24.46 10.52
CA ASP A 584 17.63 23.31 9.80
C ASP A 584 17.65 23.52 8.28
N VAL A 585 17.42 24.75 7.82
CA VAL A 585 17.45 25.12 6.39
C VAL A 585 18.88 25.03 5.85
N ILE A 586 19.86 25.53 6.60
CA ILE A 586 21.28 25.48 6.24
C ILE A 586 21.73 24.02 6.10
N LEU A 587 21.47 23.19 7.11
CA LEU A 587 21.87 21.79 7.11
C LEU A 587 21.16 21.01 5.99
N SER A 588 19.88 21.30 5.77
CA SER A 588 19.13 20.76 4.64
C SER A 588 19.75 21.15 3.31
N LEU A 589 20.17 22.40 3.13
CA LEU A 589 20.77 22.85 1.89
C LEU A 589 22.13 22.20 1.62
N ILE A 590 22.97 22.07 2.65
CA ILE A 590 24.25 21.34 2.56
C ILE A 590 24.00 19.90 2.14
N LYS A 591 23.05 19.23 2.82
CA LYS A 591 22.68 17.84 2.51
C LYS A 591 22.14 17.68 1.09
N ARG A 592 21.23 18.57 0.67
CA ARG A 592 20.70 18.58 -0.71
C ARG A 592 21.82 18.76 -1.72
N ALA A 593 22.76 19.66 -1.47
CA ALA A 593 23.86 19.91 -2.39
C ALA A 593 24.79 18.69 -2.47
N ASN A 594 25.10 18.07 -1.35
CA ASN A 594 25.97 16.91 -1.33
C ASN A 594 25.32 15.70 -2.02
N ASP A 595 24.10 15.38 -1.62
CA ASP A 595 23.38 14.16 -2.00
C ASP A 595 22.53 14.36 -3.28
N CYS A 596 22.78 15.44 -4.03
CA CYS A 596 22.03 15.77 -5.24
C CYS A 596 22.27 14.73 -6.34
N ASN A 597 21.25 13.91 -6.64
CA ASN A 597 21.28 12.93 -7.74
C ASN A 597 20.79 13.48 -9.11
N GLY A 598 20.77 14.80 -9.30
CA GLY A 598 20.45 15.39 -10.61
C GLY A 598 19.00 15.22 -11.11
N CYS A 599 18.04 14.93 -10.23
CA CYS A 599 16.66 14.57 -10.63
C CYS A 599 15.86 15.65 -11.40
N GLY A 600 16.33 16.90 -11.47
CA GLY A 600 15.68 17.98 -12.21
C GLY A 600 14.33 18.50 -11.67
N ILE A 601 13.69 17.81 -10.71
CA ILE A 601 12.34 18.12 -10.19
C ILE A 601 12.19 19.58 -9.75
N CYS A 602 13.26 20.21 -9.28
CA CYS A 602 13.20 21.59 -8.81
C CYS A 602 13.36 22.67 -9.86
N ILE A 603 13.68 22.31 -11.10
CA ILE A 603 13.85 23.28 -12.19
C ILE A 603 12.50 23.89 -12.59
N PRO A 604 11.43 23.12 -12.88
CA PRO A 604 10.16 23.70 -13.32
C PRO A 604 9.45 24.52 -12.24
N SER A 605 9.79 24.32 -10.96
CA SER A 605 9.16 25.08 -9.87
C SER A 605 9.79 26.45 -9.65
N CYS A 606 10.91 26.76 -10.29
CA CYS A 606 11.61 28.03 -10.12
C CYS A 606 11.00 29.07 -11.07
N SER A 607 10.22 30.02 -10.53
CA SER A 607 9.60 31.09 -11.31
C SER A 607 10.61 31.89 -12.12
N GLU A 608 11.80 32.11 -11.55
CA GLU A 608 12.88 32.91 -12.14
C GLU A 608 13.82 32.11 -13.04
N GLN A 609 13.55 30.82 -13.25
CA GLN A 609 14.39 29.91 -14.07
C GLN A 609 15.87 29.91 -13.63
N ALA A 610 16.13 30.14 -12.34
CA ALA A 610 17.47 30.25 -11.79
C ALA A 610 18.19 28.89 -11.60
N LEU A 611 17.56 27.78 -11.96
CA LEU A 611 18.07 26.42 -11.72
C LEU A 611 18.33 25.69 -13.04
N SER A 612 19.44 24.97 -13.10
CA SER A 612 19.85 24.16 -14.26
C SER A 612 20.55 22.88 -13.80
N LEU A 613 20.72 21.90 -14.70
CA LEU A 613 21.59 20.74 -14.46
C LEU A 613 22.98 21.01 -15.03
N ARG A 614 24.02 20.78 -14.22
CA ARG A 614 25.43 20.76 -14.64
C ARG A 614 26.13 19.59 -13.95
N GLU A 615 26.87 18.79 -14.71
CA GLU A 615 27.58 17.60 -14.18
C GLU A 615 26.67 16.72 -13.30
N GLU A 616 25.43 16.50 -13.77
CA GLU A 616 24.40 15.72 -13.06
C GLU A 616 24.00 16.26 -11.68
N LYS A 617 24.30 17.53 -11.36
CA LYS A 617 23.86 18.20 -10.13
C LYS A 617 23.10 19.48 -10.43
N ILE A 618 22.23 19.88 -9.49
CA ILE A 618 21.50 21.14 -9.60
C ILE A 618 22.45 22.30 -9.36
N TRP A 619 22.51 23.19 -10.36
CA TRP A 619 23.28 24.41 -10.35
C TRP A 619 22.37 25.64 -10.29
N VAL A 620 22.68 26.54 -9.36
CA VAL A 620 21.97 27.79 -9.11
C VAL A 620 22.68 28.94 -9.82
N ASN A 621 21.95 29.64 -10.69
CA ASN A 621 22.36 30.93 -11.23
C ASN A 621 22.07 32.02 -10.19
N LYS A 622 23.15 32.56 -9.60
CA LYS A 622 23.07 33.54 -8.51
C LYS A 622 22.45 34.89 -8.94
N ASN A 623 22.50 35.22 -10.23
CA ASN A 623 21.96 36.48 -10.74
C ASN A 623 20.44 36.45 -10.94
N LEU A 624 19.87 35.26 -11.15
CA LEU A 624 18.43 35.06 -11.33
C LEU A 624 17.73 34.65 -10.02
N CYS A 625 18.47 34.06 -9.09
CA CYS A 625 17.89 33.51 -7.86
C CYS A 625 17.45 34.61 -6.89
N ILE A 626 16.14 34.77 -6.71
CA ILE A 626 15.53 35.67 -5.71
C ILE A 626 15.53 35.12 -4.27
N ARG A 627 16.22 34.00 -4.01
CA ARG A 627 16.40 33.40 -2.67
C ARG A 627 15.09 33.03 -1.95
N CYS A 628 14.00 32.76 -2.69
CA CYS A 628 12.69 32.40 -2.14
C CYS A 628 12.61 31.01 -1.48
N ARG A 629 13.65 30.18 -1.63
CA ARG A 629 13.78 28.82 -1.05
C ARG A 629 12.73 27.79 -1.52
N SER A 630 11.79 28.12 -2.41
CA SER A 630 10.74 27.21 -2.88
C SER A 630 11.27 25.90 -3.48
N CYS A 631 12.45 25.94 -4.09
CA CYS A 631 13.11 24.74 -4.64
C CYS A 631 13.51 23.69 -3.58
N LEU A 632 13.65 24.08 -2.31
CA LEU A 632 13.95 23.18 -1.21
C LEU A 632 12.72 22.38 -0.79
N GLU A 633 11.53 22.99 -0.82
CA GLU A 633 10.27 22.37 -0.38
C GLU A 633 9.85 21.18 -1.23
N ILE A 634 10.25 21.15 -2.50
CA ILE A 634 9.88 20.08 -3.44
C ILE A 634 10.98 19.01 -3.58
N CYS A 635 12.16 19.23 -3.01
CA CYS A 635 13.31 18.35 -3.18
C CYS A 635 13.04 16.96 -2.58
N PRO A 636 13.13 15.87 -3.37
CA PRO A 636 12.90 14.52 -2.85
C PRO A 636 13.91 14.10 -1.78
N ILE A 637 15.17 14.53 -1.91
CA ILE A 637 16.23 14.23 -0.94
C ILE A 637 15.82 14.77 0.42
N LEU A 638 15.40 16.03 0.52
CA LEU A 638 15.04 16.65 1.79
C LEU A 638 13.75 16.09 2.39
N LYS A 639 12.79 15.69 1.55
CA LYS A 639 11.53 15.10 2.03
C LYS A 639 11.64 13.64 2.50
N TYR A 640 12.66 12.89 2.07
CA TYR A 640 12.78 11.46 2.38
C TYR A 640 14.07 11.07 3.12
N ALA A 641 15.09 11.93 3.15
CA ALA A 641 16.38 11.65 3.78
C ALA A 641 16.45 12.02 5.27
N LEU A 642 15.41 12.64 5.85
CA LEU A 642 15.22 12.76 7.30
C LEU A 642 14.46 11.54 7.86
#